data_AF-A0A8C6MDK5-F1
#
_entry.id   AF-A0A8C6MDK5-F1
#
_cell.length_a   1.000
_cell.length_b   1.000
_cell.length_c   1.000
_cell.angle_alpha   90.00
_cell.angle_beta   90.00
_cell.angle_gamma   90.00
#
_symmetry.space_group_name_H-M   'P 1'
#
loop_
_entity.id
_entity.type
_entity.pdbx_description
1 polymer ?
#
loop_
_entity_poly.entity_id
_entity_poly.type
_entity_poly.pdbx_seq_one_letter_code
_entity_poly.pdbx_strand_id
1 'polypeptide(L)'
;MKLNSARLPPGSDSTMAQLVECVPNFSEGRNKEVIDAVATAISQTPSCSLLDVDPGASTNRTVYTFVGPPEAVVEGALSAARRAFDLIDMSKHSGEHPRTGALDVCPFVPVQNVSMDDCVRCANEFGRRLAEMLHVPVYLYGEAAQTEARRNLPSVRAGEYEALPEKLKQAEWAPDFGPALFVPSWGATVTGARKFLIAYNVNLISTKEQAHRIALDIREQGRGKGQPGLLRKVQGMGWYLEESNLAQVSTNILDFELTPLHAVFEETCRLSEEMKPGNLERECVEEICDNEEAREVFEQGDKTADFWTTYLDCKGTQTKRTQNSIPLIRKCITGYCISGNGFNYKGQVNITQSGKLCQHWKHNFPHPISRYFNTSAADSNLQENFCRNPDKHPGGPWCFTTDPTVQRETCRVPKCGEDFVPTTLAPERTRAATTCLTSYGVDYTGDKSETMNGHTCLSWSSPEVVALSKDKEFIPEVTLPGSKCRNPDNDPEGPWCFVDVSGNITVDYCDLELCEDPLTGDEETNSQGTERSVQVQNKKLFFSPRSFGQGESVCGVRPLFEQVSRVDNGEKEMLESYREQRIVGGDSAEVASAPWQVMLYKRSPQELLCGASLLSDQWILTAAHCILYPPWNKNFTINDILVRLGKHNRAKFERGIEKIVAIDEIIIHPKYNWKENLNRDVALLHMKRPVTFSNEIHPVCLPSKQVARTLMTNGFKGRVTGWGNLQETWNPAARNLPTVLQQIHLPIVDQEICRQSTSVRITDNMFCAGYKPEESQRGDACEGDSGGPFVMKYPAENRWYQIGIVSWGEGCDRDGKYGFYTHLFRMNRWIKKVIDRTGDDDE
;
A
#
# COMPACT_ATOMS: atom_id res chain seq x y z
N MET A 1 -41.75 38.89 11.97
CA MET A 1 -42.28 40.25 12.20
C MET A 1 -43.58 40.39 11.45
N LYS A 2 -44.70 40.57 12.16
CA LYS A 2 -46.02 40.87 11.58
C LYS A 2 -46.00 42.32 11.09
N LEU A 3 -46.31 42.57 9.82
CA LEU A 3 -46.58 43.92 9.32
C LEU A 3 -48.07 44.05 8.99
N ASN A 4 -48.67 45.02 9.67
CA ASN A 4 -50.09 45.34 9.70
C ASN A 4 -50.61 45.81 8.34
N SER A 5 -51.81 45.34 7.99
CA SER A 5 -52.65 45.95 6.95
C SER A 5 -53.27 47.25 7.48
N ALA A 6 -52.96 48.39 6.86
CA ALA A 6 -53.74 49.62 7.01
C ALA A 6 -54.73 49.73 5.84
N ARG A 7 -56.03 49.79 6.16
CA ARG A 7 -57.10 50.11 5.20
C ARG A 7 -57.11 51.62 4.92
N LEU A 8 -57.11 52.01 3.65
CA LEU A 8 -57.45 53.35 3.18
C LEU A 8 -58.96 53.45 2.86
N PRO A 9 -59.58 54.65 2.94
CA PRO A 9 -61.04 54.85 2.88
C PRO A 9 -61.61 54.79 1.45
N PRO A 10 -62.93 54.52 1.27
CA PRO A 10 -63.55 54.32 -0.04
C PRO A 10 -64.02 55.66 -0.63
N GLY A 11 -63.59 55.98 -1.85
CA GLY A 11 -64.06 57.20 -2.53
C GLY A 11 -63.31 57.57 -3.81
N SER A 12 -63.50 56.79 -4.87
CA SER A 12 -63.64 57.21 -6.28
C SER A 12 -63.42 55.99 -7.16
N ASP A 13 -64.34 55.76 -8.09
CA ASP A 13 -64.27 54.70 -9.08
C ASP A 13 -63.14 55.06 -10.08
N SER A 14 -61.89 54.78 -9.70
CA SER A 14 -60.76 54.84 -10.61
C SER A 14 -60.74 53.52 -11.38
N THR A 15 -61.24 53.53 -12.62
CA THR A 15 -60.92 52.47 -13.58
C THR A 15 -59.42 52.21 -13.51
N MET A 16 -59.01 51.03 -13.04
CA MET A 16 -57.59 50.76 -12.81
C MET A 16 -56.83 51.01 -14.12
N ALA A 17 -55.76 51.81 -14.06
CA ALA A 17 -55.02 52.22 -15.25
C ALA A 17 -54.53 50.97 -16.01
N GLN A 18 -54.90 50.89 -17.30
CA GLN A 18 -54.38 49.90 -18.23
C GLN A 18 -52.96 50.32 -18.62
N LEU A 19 -51.99 49.42 -18.45
CA LEU A 19 -50.60 49.68 -18.81
C LEU A 19 -50.08 48.60 -19.77
N VAL A 20 -49.59 49.07 -20.91
CA VAL A 20 -48.81 48.32 -21.89
C VAL A 20 -47.41 48.89 -21.89
N GLU A 21 -46.40 48.03 -21.93
CA GLU A 21 -45.02 48.41 -22.20
C GLU A 21 -44.74 48.22 -23.69
N CYS A 22 -44.02 49.18 -24.28
CA CYS A 22 -43.45 49.03 -25.61
C CYS A 22 -41.94 49.18 -25.55
N VAL A 23 -41.25 48.27 -26.26
CA VAL A 23 -39.79 48.13 -26.19
C VAL A 23 -39.16 48.23 -27.59
N PRO A 24 -39.30 49.36 -28.33
CA PRO A 24 -38.80 49.43 -29.70
C PRO A 24 -37.27 49.47 -29.77
N ASN A 25 -36.76 48.79 -30.78
CA ASN A 25 -35.34 48.72 -31.11
C ASN A 25 -35.07 49.52 -32.38
N PHE A 26 -34.28 50.58 -32.24
CA PHE A 26 -33.82 51.38 -33.37
C PHE A 26 -32.38 51.07 -33.74
N SER A 27 -32.08 51.01 -35.03
CA SER A 27 -30.75 50.74 -35.59
C SER A 27 -29.89 52.01 -35.59
N GLU A 28 -29.70 52.60 -34.42
CA GLU A 28 -28.79 53.71 -34.14
C GLU A 28 -28.37 53.60 -32.67
N GLY A 29 -27.08 53.51 -32.38
CA GLY A 29 -26.54 53.39 -31.02
C GLY A 29 -25.33 54.27 -30.73
N ARG A 30 -24.97 55.17 -31.66
CA ARG A 30 -23.74 55.99 -31.63
C ARG A 30 -24.04 57.48 -31.66
N ASN A 31 -25.01 57.91 -32.46
CA ASN A 31 -25.38 59.31 -32.61
C ASN A 31 -26.36 59.73 -31.51
N LYS A 32 -25.84 60.44 -30.51
CA LYS A 32 -26.62 60.87 -29.34
C LYS A 32 -27.75 61.82 -29.71
N GLU A 33 -27.55 62.73 -30.66
CA GLU A 33 -28.57 63.67 -31.10
C GLU A 33 -29.79 62.96 -31.72
N VAL A 34 -29.55 61.88 -32.48
CA VAL A 34 -30.62 61.04 -33.04
C VAL A 34 -31.31 60.26 -31.93
N ILE A 35 -30.54 59.67 -31.01
CA ILE A 35 -31.08 58.90 -29.88
C ILE A 35 -32.01 59.76 -29.01
N ASP A 36 -31.54 60.96 -28.65
CA ASP A 36 -32.26 61.91 -27.82
C ASP A 36 -33.50 62.47 -28.55
N ALA A 37 -33.43 62.64 -29.88
CA ALA A 37 -34.57 63.08 -30.67
C ALA A 37 -35.70 62.05 -30.70
N VAL A 38 -35.37 60.75 -30.79
CA VAL A 38 -36.36 59.66 -30.73
C VAL A 38 -36.91 59.53 -29.30
N ALA A 39 -36.07 59.60 -28.27
CA ALA A 39 -36.51 59.63 -26.86
C ALA A 39 -37.48 60.79 -26.60
N THR A 40 -37.16 61.97 -27.13
CA THR A 40 -38.00 63.18 -27.00
C THR A 40 -39.37 62.97 -27.63
N ALA A 41 -39.43 62.39 -28.84
CA ALA A 41 -40.70 62.09 -29.52
C ALA A 41 -41.61 61.16 -28.70
N ILE A 42 -41.04 60.16 -28.01
CA ILE A 42 -41.79 59.29 -27.10
C ILE A 42 -42.26 60.08 -25.88
N SER A 43 -41.36 60.79 -25.20
CA SER A 43 -41.66 61.50 -23.96
C SER A 43 -42.67 62.65 -24.11
N GLN A 44 -42.79 63.23 -25.31
CA GLN A 44 -43.77 64.27 -25.63
C GLN A 44 -45.16 63.71 -26.00
N THR A 45 -45.29 62.39 -26.17
CA THR A 45 -46.59 61.79 -26.46
C THR A 45 -47.47 61.80 -25.20
N PRO A 46 -48.70 62.37 -25.24
CA PRO A 46 -49.58 62.39 -24.09
C PRO A 46 -49.83 61.00 -23.50
N SER A 47 -49.77 60.88 -22.19
CA SER A 47 -50.02 59.63 -21.45
C SER A 47 -48.99 58.50 -21.68
N CYS A 48 -47.84 58.79 -22.28
CA CYS A 48 -46.67 57.90 -22.29
C CYS A 48 -45.63 58.34 -21.25
N SER A 49 -45.03 57.36 -20.58
CA SER A 49 -43.88 57.54 -19.70
C SER A 49 -42.69 56.77 -20.24
N LEU A 50 -41.65 57.48 -20.70
CA LEU A 50 -40.37 56.87 -21.07
C LEU A 50 -39.64 56.43 -19.79
N LEU A 51 -39.38 55.13 -19.68
CA LEU A 51 -38.76 54.51 -18.51
C LEU A 51 -37.25 54.37 -18.65
N ASP A 52 -36.79 53.98 -19.84
CA ASP A 52 -35.38 53.70 -20.09
C ASP A 52 -34.98 53.92 -21.55
N VAL A 53 -33.71 54.26 -21.76
CA VAL A 53 -33.04 54.40 -23.06
C VAL A 53 -31.67 53.75 -22.96
N ASP A 54 -31.49 52.60 -23.60
CA ASP A 54 -30.29 51.78 -23.53
C ASP A 54 -29.58 51.73 -24.90
N PRO A 55 -28.62 52.66 -25.16
CA PRO A 55 -27.87 52.70 -26.40
C PRO A 55 -26.64 51.77 -26.37
N GLY A 56 -26.50 50.92 -27.38
CA GLY A 56 -25.34 50.07 -27.59
C GLY A 56 -24.48 50.55 -28.77
N ALA A 57 -23.29 51.07 -28.48
CA ALA A 57 -22.38 51.60 -29.51
C ALA A 57 -21.82 50.52 -30.44
N SER A 58 -21.43 49.35 -29.89
CA SER A 58 -20.89 48.21 -30.65
C SER A 58 -21.98 47.52 -31.48
N THR A 59 -23.16 47.34 -30.89
CA THR A 59 -24.34 46.78 -31.57
C THR A 59 -24.99 47.74 -32.56
N ASN A 60 -24.66 49.04 -32.48
CA ASN A 60 -25.29 50.15 -33.19
C ASN A 60 -26.83 50.07 -33.17
N ARG A 61 -27.35 49.88 -31.96
CA ARG A 61 -28.78 49.73 -31.66
C ARG A 61 -29.10 50.47 -30.36
N THR A 62 -30.26 51.11 -30.29
CA THR A 62 -30.82 51.63 -29.04
C THR A 62 -32.15 50.95 -28.74
N VAL A 63 -32.33 50.57 -27.48
CA VAL A 63 -33.59 50.06 -26.93
C VAL A 63 -34.25 51.16 -26.14
N TYR A 64 -35.52 51.44 -26.44
CA TYR A 64 -36.32 52.35 -25.64
C TYR A 64 -37.35 51.53 -24.91
N THR A 65 -37.62 51.87 -23.64
CA THR A 65 -38.67 51.22 -22.85
C THR A 65 -39.61 52.30 -22.36
N PHE A 66 -40.89 52.20 -22.69
CA PHE A 66 -41.90 53.14 -22.23
C PHE A 66 -43.24 52.47 -21.98
N VAL A 67 -44.04 53.08 -21.11
CA VAL A 67 -45.33 52.54 -20.67
C VAL A 67 -46.45 53.57 -20.80
N GLY A 68 -47.67 53.08 -20.96
CA GLY A 68 -48.87 53.90 -20.97
C GLY A 68 -50.13 53.08 -21.31
N PRO A 69 -51.29 53.73 -21.42
CA PRO A 69 -52.50 53.09 -21.94
C PRO A 69 -52.31 52.57 -23.38
N PRO A 70 -53.03 51.51 -23.80
CA PRO A 70 -52.86 50.88 -25.11
C PRO A 70 -52.77 51.85 -26.30
N GLU A 71 -53.70 52.81 -26.40
CA GLU A 71 -53.73 53.80 -27.48
C GLU A 71 -52.53 54.76 -27.43
N ALA A 72 -52.19 55.27 -26.24
CA ALA A 72 -51.07 56.19 -26.05
C ALA A 72 -49.74 55.54 -26.46
N VAL A 73 -49.53 54.27 -26.08
CA VAL A 73 -48.30 53.54 -26.40
C VAL A 73 -48.14 53.31 -27.91
N VAL A 74 -49.24 53.04 -28.62
CA VAL A 74 -49.23 52.98 -30.10
C VAL A 74 -48.86 54.34 -30.70
N GLU A 75 -49.42 55.44 -30.20
CA GLU A 75 -49.04 56.80 -30.64
C GLU A 75 -47.57 57.12 -30.35
N GLY A 76 -47.06 56.69 -29.19
CA GLY A 76 -45.67 56.89 -28.78
C GLY A 76 -44.71 56.16 -29.72
N ALA A 77 -45.03 54.91 -30.06
CA ALA A 77 -44.27 54.12 -31.03
C ALA A 77 -44.32 54.74 -32.44
N LEU A 78 -45.48 55.23 -32.89
CA LEU A 78 -45.61 55.90 -34.20
C LEU A 78 -44.85 57.23 -34.24
N SER A 79 -44.87 58.00 -33.15
CA SER A 79 -44.13 59.26 -33.02
C SER A 79 -42.62 59.04 -33.06
N ALA A 80 -42.14 58.00 -32.35
CA ALA A 80 -40.76 57.55 -32.42
C ALA A 80 -40.36 57.14 -33.84
N ALA A 81 -41.18 56.30 -34.49
CA ALA A 81 -40.92 55.82 -35.84
C ALA A 81 -40.89 56.95 -36.87
N ARG A 82 -41.83 57.90 -36.78
CA ARG A 82 -41.84 59.10 -37.64
C ARG A 82 -40.55 59.90 -37.48
N ARG A 83 -40.11 60.14 -36.24
CA ARG A 83 -38.89 60.91 -35.99
C ARG A 83 -37.65 60.17 -36.48
N ALA A 84 -37.59 58.86 -36.28
CA ALA A 84 -36.50 58.01 -36.75
C ALA A 84 -36.43 57.95 -38.29
N PHE A 85 -37.57 58.00 -38.99
CA PHE A 85 -37.61 57.93 -40.46
C PHE A 85 -36.87 59.09 -41.13
N ASP A 86 -36.87 60.26 -40.49
CA ASP A 86 -36.14 61.44 -40.99
C ASP A 86 -34.64 61.41 -40.65
N LEU A 87 -34.22 60.60 -39.67
CA LEU A 87 -32.90 60.71 -39.04
C LEU A 87 -32.00 59.49 -39.27
N ILE A 88 -32.57 58.30 -39.42
CA ILE A 88 -31.84 57.04 -39.57
C ILE A 88 -31.85 56.60 -41.03
N ASP A 89 -30.67 56.26 -41.55
CA ASP A 89 -30.48 55.75 -42.91
C ASP A 89 -29.81 54.37 -42.88
N MET A 90 -30.62 53.32 -43.04
CA MET A 90 -30.18 51.92 -43.00
C MET A 90 -29.14 51.57 -44.06
N SER A 91 -29.08 52.29 -45.19
CA SER A 91 -28.07 52.04 -46.23
C SER A 91 -26.64 52.31 -45.76
N LYS A 92 -26.47 53.07 -44.67
CA LYS A 92 -25.19 53.40 -44.04
C LYS A 92 -24.96 52.65 -42.72
N HIS A 93 -25.90 51.80 -42.30
CA HIS A 93 -25.84 51.14 -41.01
C HIS A 93 -24.83 49.98 -41.00
N SER A 94 -24.01 49.94 -39.96
CA SER A 94 -23.16 48.80 -39.61
C SER A 94 -23.17 48.60 -38.10
N GLY A 95 -23.35 47.37 -37.62
CA GLY A 95 -23.34 47.02 -36.20
C GLY A 95 -23.40 45.50 -36.02
N GLU A 96 -23.01 45.02 -34.83
CA GLU A 96 -22.92 43.58 -34.53
C GLU A 96 -24.27 42.91 -34.25
N HIS A 97 -25.30 43.70 -33.89
CA HIS A 97 -26.61 43.14 -33.60
C HIS A 97 -27.39 42.91 -34.89
N PRO A 98 -27.97 41.71 -35.10
CA PRO A 98 -28.73 41.46 -36.33
C PRO A 98 -29.85 42.49 -36.47
N ARG A 99 -30.27 42.83 -37.68
CA ARG A 99 -31.31 43.86 -37.88
C ARG A 99 -31.97 43.72 -39.23
N THR A 100 -33.23 44.14 -39.34
CA THR A 100 -33.94 44.18 -40.61
C THR A 100 -34.44 45.57 -40.98
N GLY A 101 -34.35 46.57 -40.10
CA GLY A 101 -34.71 47.95 -40.42
C GLY A 101 -34.32 49.00 -39.39
N ALA A 102 -34.62 50.26 -39.69
CA ALA A 102 -34.31 51.44 -38.86
C ALA A 102 -35.07 51.39 -37.54
N LEU A 103 -36.36 51.06 -37.58
CA LEU A 103 -37.08 50.44 -36.47
C LEU A 103 -37.14 48.94 -36.72
N ASP A 104 -36.21 48.21 -36.11
CA ASP A 104 -36.02 46.77 -36.32
C ASP A 104 -37.19 45.97 -35.74
N VAL A 105 -37.44 46.12 -34.43
CA VAL A 105 -38.49 45.41 -33.71
C VAL A 105 -39.23 46.34 -32.77
N CYS A 106 -40.56 46.27 -32.75
CA CYS A 106 -41.44 47.05 -31.87
C CYS A 106 -42.45 46.12 -31.15
N PRO A 107 -42.09 45.53 -29.99
CA PRO A 107 -42.97 44.66 -29.22
C PRO A 107 -43.92 45.46 -28.31
N PHE A 108 -45.08 44.87 -28.03
CA PHE A 108 -46.01 45.30 -26.98
C PHE A 108 -46.13 44.20 -25.92
N VAL A 109 -46.02 44.58 -24.64
CA VAL A 109 -45.97 43.67 -23.50
C VAL A 109 -47.05 44.05 -22.49
N PRO A 110 -47.89 43.10 -22.02
CA PRO A 110 -48.91 43.39 -21.03
C PRO A 110 -48.27 43.60 -19.65
N VAL A 111 -48.56 44.73 -19.00
CA VAL A 111 -48.01 45.06 -17.67
C VAL A 111 -49.08 44.98 -16.59
N GLN A 112 -50.16 45.75 -16.72
CA GLN A 112 -51.18 45.85 -15.67
C GLN A 112 -52.56 46.06 -16.28
N ASN A 113 -53.53 45.22 -15.87
CA ASN A 113 -54.93 45.27 -16.33
C ASN A 113 -55.09 45.26 -17.87
N VAL A 114 -54.16 44.59 -18.55
CA VAL A 114 -54.15 44.42 -20.00
C VAL A 114 -53.83 42.97 -20.30
N SER A 115 -54.57 42.37 -21.24
CA SER A 115 -54.37 41.00 -21.70
C SER A 115 -53.35 40.93 -22.86
N MET A 116 -52.90 39.72 -23.19
CA MET A 116 -52.07 39.52 -24.38
C MET A 116 -52.81 39.91 -25.66
N ASP A 117 -54.11 39.62 -25.76
CA ASP A 117 -54.94 39.97 -26.92
C ASP A 117 -55.03 41.49 -27.13
N ASP A 118 -55.08 42.27 -26.05
CA ASP A 118 -55.03 43.72 -26.14
C ASP A 118 -53.70 44.22 -26.73
N CYS A 119 -52.57 43.58 -26.35
CA CYS A 119 -51.26 43.87 -26.93
C CYS A 119 -51.16 43.41 -28.40
N VAL A 120 -51.81 42.31 -28.77
CA VAL A 120 -51.95 41.88 -30.18
C VAL A 120 -52.71 42.93 -30.98
N ARG A 121 -53.77 43.53 -30.41
CA ARG A 121 -54.47 44.66 -31.04
C ARG A 121 -53.56 45.87 -31.21
N CYS A 122 -52.76 46.22 -30.20
CA CYS A 122 -51.76 47.29 -30.32
C CYS A 122 -50.76 47.03 -31.45
N ALA A 123 -50.22 45.82 -31.55
CA ALA A 123 -49.25 45.44 -32.58
C ALA A 123 -49.85 45.53 -33.99
N ASN A 124 -51.08 45.06 -34.18
CA ASN A 124 -51.79 45.15 -35.46
C ASN A 124 -52.07 46.62 -35.83
N GLU A 125 -52.56 47.42 -34.89
CA GLU A 125 -52.90 48.82 -35.13
C GLU A 125 -51.66 49.67 -35.42
N PHE A 126 -50.59 49.46 -34.64
CA PHE A 126 -49.28 50.06 -34.90
C PHE A 126 -48.76 49.67 -36.29
N GLY A 127 -48.76 48.37 -36.62
CA GLY A 127 -48.23 47.89 -37.89
C GLY A 127 -48.98 48.44 -39.11
N ARG A 128 -50.32 48.44 -39.05
CA ARG A 128 -51.18 49.01 -40.09
C ARG A 128 -50.91 50.51 -40.28
N ARG A 129 -50.92 51.29 -39.19
CA ARG A 129 -50.73 52.74 -39.23
C ARG A 129 -49.31 53.14 -39.62
N LEU A 130 -48.30 52.39 -39.19
CA LEU A 130 -46.91 52.60 -39.58
C LEU A 130 -46.74 52.41 -41.08
N ALA A 131 -47.30 51.31 -41.62
CA ALA A 131 -47.25 51.02 -43.05
C ALA A 131 -47.97 52.08 -43.89
N GLU A 132 -49.15 52.56 -43.46
CA GLU A 132 -49.87 53.66 -44.11
C GLU A 132 -49.11 54.99 -44.04
N MET A 133 -48.48 55.27 -42.89
CA MET A 133 -47.77 56.53 -42.64
C MET A 133 -46.45 56.64 -43.42
N LEU A 134 -45.65 55.56 -43.43
CA LEU A 134 -44.28 55.58 -43.96
C LEU A 134 -44.11 54.79 -45.27
N HIS A 135 -45.14 54.07 -45.72
CA HIS A 135 -45.10 53.21 -46.91
C HIS A 135 -44.00 52.14 -46.87
N VAL A 136 -43.79 51.54 -45.70
CA VAL A 136 -42.75 50.52 -45.43
C VAL A 136 -43.36 49.14 -45.19
N PRO A 137 -42.64 48.04 -45.50
CA PRO A 137 -43.09 46.68 -45.19
C PRO A 137 -43.04 46.41 -43.68
N VAL A 138 -44.13 45.89 -43.12
CA VAL A 138 -44.26 45.53 -41.70
C VAL A 138 -44.67 44.07 -41.54
N TYR A 139 -43.97 43.35 -40.66
CA TYR A 139 -44.24 41.95 -40.33
C TYR A 139 -44.74 41.79 -38.90
N LEU A 140 -45.64 40.83 -38.69
CA LEU A 140 -46.12 40.44 -37.38
C LEU A 140 -45.37 39.23 -36.83
N TYR A 141 -44.98 39.28 -35.56
CA TYR A 141 -44.31 38.17 -34.85
C TYR A 141 -44.92 37.90 -33.47
N GLY A 142 -44.43 36.85 -32.79
CA GLY A 142 -44.87 36.49 -31.45
C GLY A 142 -46.35 36.10 -31.44
N GLU A 143 -47.08 36.53 -30.41
CA GLU A 143 -48.52 36.24 -30.29
C GLU A 143 -49.37 36.98 -31.34
N ALA A 144 -48.81 37.96 -32.06
CA ALA A 144 -49.48 38.64 -33.17
C ALA A 144 -49.23 37.98 -34.53
N ALA A 145 -48.35 36.97 -34.62
CA ALA A 145 -48.00 36.32 -35.88
C ALA A 145 -49.22 35.64 -36.52
N GLN A 146 -49.45 35.86 -37.82
CA GLN A 146 -50.54 35.20 -38.55
C GLN A 146 -50.21 33.76 -38.96
N THR A 147 -48.93 33.39 -38.94
CA THR A 147 -48.46 32.05 -39.29
C THR A 147 -47.44 31.57 -38.27
N GLU A 148 -47.43 30.27 -38.00
CA GLU A 148 -46.51 29.68 -37.02
C GLU A 148 -45.04 29.89 -37.43
N ALA A 149 -44.75 29.92 -38.73
CA ALA A 149 -43.40 30.20 -39.25
C ALA A 149 -42.86 31.60 -38.89
N ARG A 150 -43.75 32.58 -38.63
CA ARG A 150 -43.39 33.96 -38.26
C ARG A 150 -43.44 34.21 -36.75
N ARG A 151 -43.86 33.24 -35.94
CA ARG A 151 -43.95 33.38 -34.48
C ARG A 151 -42.58 33.66 -33.84
N ASN A 152 -41.53 33.03 -34.37
CA ASN A 152 -40.15 33.21 -33.90
C ASN A 152 -39.46 34.37 -34.64
N LEU A 153 -39.00 35.38 -33.90
CA LEU A 153 -38.40 36.60 -34.45
C LEU A 153 -37.15 36.34 -35.32
N PRO A 154 -36.16 35.51 -34.90
CA PRO A 154 -35.06 35.08 -35.77
C PRO A 154 -35.49 34.51 -37.13
N SER A 155 -36.63 33.84 -37.21
CA SER A 155 -37.15 33.31 -38.48
C SER A 155 -37.62 34.43 -39.40
N VAL A 156 -38.31 35.44 -38.85
CA VAL A 156 -38.70 36.65 -39.61
C VAL A 156 -37.48 37.46 -40.05
N ARG A 157 -36.44 37.54 -39.21
CA ARG A 157 -35.19 38.29 -39.47
C ARG A 157 -34.10 37.50 -40.20
N ALA A 158 -34.39 36.27 -40.64
CA ALA A 158 -33.42 35.45 -41.36
C ALA A 158 -32.90 36.17 -42.61
N GLY A 159 -31.57 36.29 -42.72
CA GLY A 159 -30.87 37.02 -43.78
C GLY A 159 -30.72 38.53 -43.54
N GLU A 160 -31.27 39.06 -42.44
CA GLU A 160 -31.15 40.46 -42.02
C GLU A 160 -31.64 41.47 -43.07
N TYR A 161 -31.22 42.72 -42.94
CA TYR A 161 -31.51 43.84 -43.84
C TYR A 161 -31.04 43.54 -45.27
N GLU A 162 -29.87 42.91 -45.42
CA GLU A 162 -29.24 42.62 -46.71
C GLU A 162 -30.04 41.63 -47.57
N ALA A 163 -30.79 40.72 -46.97
CA ALA A 163 -31.61 39.78 -47.71
C ALA A 163 -32.96 40.36 -48.19
N LEU A 164 -33.41 41.49 -47.64
CA LEU A 164 -34.72 42.06 -47.94
C LEU A 164 -35.02 42.30 -49.42
N PRO A 165 -34.07 42.81 -50.25
CA PRO A 165 -34.33 43.05 -51.68
C PRO A 165 -34.75 41.79 -52.44
N GLU A 166 -34.19 40.62 -52.09
CA GLU A 166 -34.56 39.34 -52.70
C GLU A 166 -35.74 38.68 -51.99
N LYS A 167 -35.79 38.79 -50.66
CA LYS A 167 -36.85 38.23 -49.82
C LYS A 167 -38.22 38.79 -50.19
N LEU A 168 -38.33 40.11 -50.38
CA LEU A 168 -39.59 40.78 -50.73
C LEU A 168 -40.12 40.43 -52.14
N LYS A 169 -39.31 39.83 -53.01
CA LYS A 169 -39.77 39.34 -54.33
C LYS A 169 -40.52 38.01 -54.24
N GLN A 170 -40.37 37.28 -53.13
CA GLN A 170 -40.95 35.95 -52.91
C GLN A 170 -42.34 36.10 -52.28
N ALA A 171 -43.33 35.39 -52.83
CA ALA A 171 -44.74 35.55 -52.42
C ALA A 171 -44.97 35.13 -50.95
N GLU A 172 -44.25 34.12 -50.48
CA GLU A 172 -44.29 33.64 -49.09
C GLU A 172 -43.79 34.67 -48.06
N TRP A 173 -43.03 35.66 -48.52
CA TRP A 173 -42.47 36.74 -47.71
C TRP A 173 -43.22 38.07 -47.90
N ALA A 174 -44.45 38.04 -48.43
CA ALA A 174 -45.30 39.22 -48.43
C ALA A 174 -45.48 39.77 -46.99
N PRO A 175 -45.31 41.09 -46.77
CA PRO A 175 -45.48 41.70 -45.46
C PRO A 175 -46.94 41.63 -45.01
N ASP A 176 -47.16 41.62 -43.69
CA ASP A 176 -48.52 41.61 -43.12
C ASP A 176 -49.22 42.96 -43.34
N PHE A 177 -48.46 44.07 -43.32
CA PHE A 177 -48.94 45.39 -43.71
C PHE A 177 -47.93 46.12 -44.62
N GLY A 178 -48.45 47.00 -45.49
CA GLY A 178 -47.65 47.82 -46.39
C GLY A 178 -47.27 47.13 -47.71
N PRO A 179 -46.58 47.84 -48.60
CA PRO A 179 -46.17 47.28 -49.89
C PRO A 179 -45.01 46.29 -49.72
N ALA A 180 -44.98 45.24 -50.55
CA ALA A 180 -43.82 44.37 -50.71
C ALA A 180 -42.68 45.07 -51.50
N LEU A 181 -42.27 46.25 -51.03
CA LEU A 181 -41.28 47.11 -51.65
C LEU A 181 -40.11 47.31 -50.70
N PHE A 182 -38.88 47.13 -51.21
CA PHE A 182 -37.68 47.41 -50.44
C PHE A 182 -37.46 48.93 -50.32
N VAL A 183 -37.33 49.42 -49.08
CA VAL A 183 -37.08 50.84 -48.77
C VAL A 183 -35.65 50.97 -48.22
N PRO A 184 -34.63 51.38 -49.01
CA PRO A 184 -33.23 51.33 -48.56
C PRO A 184 -32.90 52.18 -47.33
N SER A 185 -33.60 53.29 -47.10
CA SER A 185 -33.37 54.11 -45.90
C SER A 185 -33.94 53.46 -44.63
N TRP A 186 -34.91 52.55 -44.74
CA TRP A 186 -35.67 52.02 -43.61
C TRP A 186 -35.54 50.51 -43.42
N GLY A 187 -35.47 49.72 -44.49
CA GLY A 187 -35.61 48.27 -44.46
C GLY A 187 -37.07 47.85 -44.22
N ALA A 188 -37.27 46.93 -43.28
CA ALA A 188 -38.58 46.45 -42.83
C ALA A 188 -38.70 46.57 -41.32
N THR A 189 -39.94 46.68 -40.81
CA THR A 189 -40.20 46.70 -39.36
C THR A 189 -40.91 45.42 -38.93
N VAL A 190 -40.53 44.88 -37.78
CA VAL A 190 -41.21 43.73 -37.17
C VAL A 190 -41.92 44.19 -35.90
N THR A 191 -43.22 43.91 -35.76
CA THR A 191 -43.99 44.27 -34.56
C THR A 191 -44.79 43.08 -34.05
N GLY A 192 -45.06 43.02 -32.76
CA GLY A 192 -45.73 41.86 -32.17
C GLY A 192 -46.07 42.04 -30.72
N ALA A 193 -46.75 41.04 -30.16
CA ALA A 193 -47.08 40.96 -28.74
C ALA A 193 -46.34 39.79 -28.10
N ARG A 194 -45.80 40.00 -26.89
CA ARG A 194 -45.04 38.98 -26.16
C ARG A 194 -45.07 39.21 -24.65
N LYS A 195 -44.70 38.17 -23.88
CA LYS A 195 -44.34 38.31 -22.46
C LYS A 195 -43.03 39.10 -22.29
N PHE A 196 -42.72 39.50 -21.05
CA PHE A 196 -41.40 40.02 -20.70
C PHE A 196 -40.30 39.07 -21.15
N LEU A 197 -39.32 39.61 -21.86
CA LEU A 197 -38.07 38.92 -22.19
C LEU A 197 -37.01 39.38 -21.20
N ILE A 198 -36.36 38.43 -20.54
CA ILE A 198 -35.24 38.72 -19.65
C ILE A 198 -33.94 38.38 -20.36
N ALA A 199 -33.13 39.40 -20.63
CA ALA A 199 -31.76 39.22 -21.10
C ALA A 199 -30.87 38.94 -19.88
N TYR A 200 -30.30 37.74 -19.80
CA TYR A 200 -29.45 37.30 -18.69
C TYR A 200 -28.13 36.75 -19.21
N ASN A 201 -27.02 37.29 -18.69
CA ASN A 201 -25.69 36.99 -19.19
C ASN A 201 -24.82 36.40 -18.07
N VAL A 202 -24.11 35.30 -18.37
CA VAL A 202 -23.17 34.66 -17.44
C VAL A 202 -21.75 34.77 -17.99
N ASN A 203 -20.86 35.43 -17.24
CA ASN A 203 -19.46 35.61 -17.62
C ASN A 203 -18.62 34.43 -17.13
N LEU A 204 -17.74 33.92 -17.99
CA LEU A 204 -16.91 32.75 -17.75
C LEU A 204 -15.45 33.05 -18.05
N ILE A 205 -14.54 32.54 -17.21
CA ILE A 205 -13.10 32.48 -17.51
C ILE A 205 -12.88 31.30 -18.47
N SER A 206 -13.16 31.51 -19.74
CA SER A 206 -13.12 30.48 -20.79
C SER A 206 -12.89 31.10 -22.17
N THR A 207 -12.76 30.24 -23.18
CA THR A 207 -12.68 30.65 -24.60
C THR A 207 -14.06 30.96 -25.18
N LYS A 208 -14.10 31.70 -26.29
CA LYS A 208 -15.33 31.96 -27.06
C LYS A 208 -16.03 30.66 -27.45
N GLU A 209 -15.26 29.67 -27.89
CA GLU A 209 -15.73 28.37 -28.36
C GLU A 209 -16.38 27.57 -27.23
N GLN A 210 -15.81 27.63 -26.02
CA GLN A 210 -16.37 27.00 -24.82
C GLN A 210 -17.69 27.66 -24.39
N ALA A 211 -17.74 28.99 -24.31
CA ALA A 211 -18.97 29.71 -24.01
C ALA A 211 -20.05 29.46 -25.07
N HIS A 212 -19.67 29.42 -26.35
CA HIS A 212 -20.61 29.12 -27.43
C HIS A 212 -21.13 27.68 -27.35
N ARG A 213 -20.28 26.72 -26.97
CA ARG A 213 -20.69 25.34 -26.73
C ARG A 213 -21.72 25.23 -25.60
N ILE A 214 -21.47 25.88 -24.46
CA ILE A 214 -22.44 25.93 -23.35
C ILE A 214 -23.76 26.56 -23.83
N ALA A 215 -23.69 27.67 -24.55
CA ALA A 215 -24.88 28.35 -25.09
C ALA A 215 -25.72 27.45 -26.01
N LEU A 216 -25.06 26.62 -26.83
CA LEU A 216 -25.71 25.63 -27.68
C LEU A 216 -26.44 24.55 -26.87
N ASP A 217 -25.88 24.15 -25.73
CA ASP A 217 -26.45 23.07 -24.91
C ASP A 217 -27.61 23.58 -24.05
N ILE A 218 -27.57 24.81 -23.55
CA ILE A 218 -28.65 25.35 -22.71
C ILE A 218 -29.85 25.89 -23.50
N ARG A 219 -29.67 26.36 -24.75
CA ARG A 219 -30.76 27.00 -25.52
C ARG A 219 -31.74 25.97 -26.09
N GLU A 220 -33.02 26.31 -26.20
CA GLU A 220 -34.09 25.37 -26.62
C GLU A 220 -33.82 24.74 -28.00
N GLN A 221 -33.26 25.49 -28.94
CA GLN A 221 -32.91 24.98 -30.29
C GLN A 221 -31.84 23.88 -30.24
N GLY A 222 -31.01 23.88 -29.20
CA GLY A 222 -29.87 22.99 -29.08
C GLY A 222 -28.85 23.18 -30.21
N ARG A 223 -28.27 22.04 -30.65
CA ARG A 223 -27.26 21.95 -31.71
C ARG A 223 -27.82 21.65 -33.10
N GLY A 224 -29.13 21.39 -33.23
CA GLY A 224 -29.78 21.14 -34.52
C GLY A 224 -30.94 20.14 -34.44
N LYS A 225 -31.43 19.70 -35.61
CA LYS A 225 -32.54 18.73 -35.69
C LYS A 225 -32.13 17.41 -35.02
N GLY A 226 -32.80 17.07 -33.91
CA GLY A 226 -32.55 15.84 -33.13
C GLY A 226 -31.64 16.01 -31.91
N GLN A 227 -31.13 17.22 -31.65
CA GLN A 227 -30.33 17.54 -30.45
C GLN A 227 -30.88 18.82 -29.81
N PRO A 228 -32.06 18.76 -29.14
CA PRO A 228 -32.60 19.90 -28.40
C PRO A 228 -31.70 20.25 -27.21
N GLY A 229 -31.70 21.50 -26.79
CA GLY A 229 -30.98 21.91 -25.59
C GLY A 229 -31.75 21.64 -24.30
N LEU A 230 -31.11 21.92 -23.18
CA LEU A 230 -31.57 21.59 -21.83
C LEU A 230 -32.77 22.43 -21.38
N LEU A 231 -32.79 23.73 -21.73
CA LEU A 231 -33.78 24.67 -21.22
C LEU A 231 -34.79 25.08 -22.31
N ARG A 232 -36.06 25.15 -21.92
CA ARG A 232 -37.16 25.55 -22.82
C ARG A 232 -37.33 27.06 -22.81
N LYS A 233 -37.79 27.66 -23.92
CA LYS A 233 -37.99 29.12 -24.03
C LYS A 233 -36.72 29.93 -23.71
N VAL A 234 -35.54 29.35 -23.91
CA VAL A 234 -34.25 30.02 -23.80
C VAL A 234 -33.61 30.10 -25.18
N GLN A 235 -33.21 31.30 -25.57
CA GLN A 235 -32.29 31.51 -26.69
C GLN A 235 -30.93 31.87 -26.11
N GLY A 236 -29.85 31.40 -26.73
CA GLY A 236 -28.51 31.59 -26.19
C GLY A 236 -27.45 31.69 -27.28
N MET A 237 -26.44 32.52 -27.02
CA MET A 237 -25.23 32.63 -27.83
C MET A 237 -24.02 32.90 -26.93
N GLY A 238 -22.89 32.27 -27.26
CA GLY A 238 -21.61 32.58 -26.62
C GLY A 238 -20.77 33.50 -27.49
N TRP A 239 -20.14 34.51 -26.86
CA TRP A 239 -19.17 35.41 -27.49
C TRP A 239 -18.07 35.83 -26.50
N TYR A 240 -17.08 36.54 -27.01
CA TYR A 240 -15.95 37.04 -26.22
C TYR A 240 -16.07 38.55 -26.03
N LEU A 241 -15.90 39.02 -24.79
CA LEU A 241 -15.88 40.44 -24.45
C LEU A 241 -14.43 40.90 -24.34
N GLU A 242 -13.90 41.50 -25.41
CA GLU A 242 -12.50 41.96 -25.45
C GLU A 242 -12.17 42.95 -24.32
N GLU A 243 -13.10 43.86 -24.01
CA GLU A 243 -12.93 44.90 -22.99
C GLU A 243 -12.80 44.34 -21.56
N SER A 244 -13.40 43.17 -21.31
CA SER A 244 -13.42 42.52 -19.99
C SER A 244 -12.52 41.29 -19.93
N ASN A 245 -11.89 40.89 -21.03
CA ASN A 245 -11.05 39.69 -21.16
C ASN A 245 -11.76 38.41 -20.65
N LEU A 246 -13.06 38.28 -20.95
CA LEU A 246 -13.92 37.18 -20.50
C LEU A 246 -14.82 36.70 -21.64
N ALA A 247 -15.14 35.41 -21.66
CA ALA A 247 -16.20 34.89 -22.51
C ALA A 247 -17.55 35.03 -21.79
N GLN A 248 -18.63 35.18 -22.54
CA GLN A 248 -19.97 35.36 -21.99
C GLN A 248 -20.95 34.41 -22.68
N VAL A 249 -21.76 33.73 -21.88
CA VAL A 249 -22.97 33.06 -22.33
C VAL A 249 -24.11 34.05 -22.19
N SER A 250 -24.55 34.61 -23.31
CA SER A 250 -25.68 35.54 -23.34
C SER A 250 -26.97 34.80 -23.65
N THR A 251 -28.00 35.02 -22.83
CA THR A 251 -29.28 34.34 -22.97
C THR A 251 -30.45 35.32 -22.98
N ASN A 252 -31.45 34.99 -23.79
CA ASN A 252 -32.77 35.60 -23.76
C ASN A 252 -33.77 34.56 -23.23
N ILE A 253 -34.30 34.81 -22.05
CA ILE A 253 -35.35 34.01 -21.42
C ILE A 253 -36.69 34.57 -21.89
N LEU A 254 -37.38 33.81 -22.76
CA LEU A 254 -38.63 34.23 -23.40
C LEU A 254 -39.86 33.98 -22.53
N ASP A 255 -39.76 33.09 -21.54
CA ASP A 255 -40.80 32.82 -20.56
C ASP A 255 -40.16 32.49 -19.20
N PHE A 256 -40.05 33.50 -18.35
CA PHE A 256 -39.41 33.39 -17.03
C PHE A 256 -40.23 32.58 -16.02
N GLU A 257 -41.52 32.35 -16.30
CA GLU A 257 -42.37 31.47 -15.48
C GLU A 257 -42.07 29.99 -15.77
N LEU A 258 -41.64 29.67 -17.01
CA LEU A 258 -41.24 28.32 -17.41
C LEU A 258 -39.77 28.02 -17.10
N THR A 259 -38.88 28.98 -17.32
CA THR A 259 -37.45 28.84 -17.03
C THR A 259 -36.98 30.00 -16.16
N PRO A 260 -36.81 29.77 -14.84
CA PRO A 260 -36.35 30.81 -13.94
C PRO A 260 -34.86 31.10 -14.14
N LEU A 261 -34.41 32.30 -13.79
CA LEU A 261 -33.02 32.74 -13.99
C LEU A 261 -31.99 31.80 -13.35
N HIS A 262 -32.26 31.27 -12.16
CA HIS A 262 -31.31 30.40 -11.45
C HIS A 262 -31.03 29.11 -12.23
N ALA A 263 -32.02 28.54 -12.94
CA ALA A 263 -31.83 27.33 -13.73
C ALA A 263 -30.84 27.56 -14.88
N VAL A 264 -30.87 28.74 -15.52
CA VAL A 264 -29.89 29.13 -16.55
C VAL A 264 -28.48 29.22 -15.96
N PHE A 265 -28.35 29.80 -14.76
CA PHE A 265 -27.06 29.94 -14.08
C PHE A 265 -26.48 28.57 -13.67
N GLU A 266 -27.27 27.73 -13.01
CA GLU A 266 -26.85 26.41 -12.52
C GLU A 266 -26.39 25.49 -13.66
N GLU A 267 -27.14 25.41 -14.77
CA GLU A 267 -26.74 24.61 -15.92
C GLU A 267 -25.49 25.15 -16.63
N THR A 268 -25.33 26.48 -16.67
CA THR A 268 -24.13 27.11 -17.24
C THR A 268 -22.89 26.77 -16.40
N CYS A 269 -23.01 26.78 -15.07
CA CYS A 269 -21.92 26.39 -14.16
C CYS A 269 -21.58 24.91 -14.33
N ARG A 270 -22.58 24.01 -14.31
CA ARG A 270 -22.41 22.56 -14.44
C ARG A 270 -21.66 22.20 -15.73
N LEU A 271 -22.09 22.72 -16.88
CA LEU A 271 -21.42 22.49 -18.17
C LEU A 271 -20.01 23.10 -18.24
N SER A 272 -19.77 24.19 -17.51
CA SER A 272 -18.43 24.80 -17.43
C SER A 272 -17.45 23.96 -16.60
N GLU A 273 -17.94 23.18 -15.63
CA GLU A 273 -17.12 22.32 -14.79
C GLU A 273 -16.68 21.05 -15.51
N GLU A 274 -17.58 20.41 -16.26
CA GLU A 274 -17.29 19.23 -17.10
C GLU A 274 -16.16 19.47 -18.13
N MET A 275 -15.86 20.72 -18.46
CA MET A 275 -14.79 21.06 -19.39
C MET A 275 -13.39 21.17 -18.74
N LYS A 276 -13.28 21.03 -17.42
CA LYS A 276 -11.99 21.07 -16.70
C LYS A 276 -11.37 19.67 -16.62
N PRO A 277 -10.03 19.54 -16.59
CA PRO A 277 -9.39 18.26 -16.29
C PRO A 277 -9.84 17.70 -14.93
N GLY A 278 -9.95 16.37 -14.85
CA GLY A 278 -10.31 15.67 -13.62
C GLY A 278 -9.35 16.00 -12.48
N ASN A 279 -9.89 16.36 -11.31
CA ASN A 279 -9.12 16.71 -10.14
C ASN A 279 -9.66 15.98 -8.91
N LEU A 280 -8.84 15.14 -8.28
CA LEU A 280 -9.28 14.30 -7.15
C LEU A 280 -9.89 15.12 -6.00
N GLU A 281 -9.28 16.25 -5.68
CA GLU A 281 -9.71 17.09 -4.56
C GLU A 281 -11.08 17.70 -4.84
N ARG A 282 -11.27 18.29 -6.03
CA ARG A 282 -12.54 18.89 -6.45
C ARG A 282 -13.64 17.83 -6.58
N GLU A 283 -13.41 16.82 -7.42
CA GLU A 283 -14.46 15.88 -7.84
C GLU A 283 -14.87 14.91 -6.71
N CYS A 284 -13.89 14.34 -6.01
CA CYS A 284 -14.16 13.22 -5.10
C CYS A 284 -14.03 13.57 -3.61
N VAL A 285 -13.31 14.63 -3.24
CA VAL A 285 -13.08 15.00 -1.83
C VAL A 285 -14.01 16.12 -1.39
N GLU A 286 -14.04 17.22 -2.14
CA GLU A 286 -14.93 18.36 -1.91
C GLU A 286 -16.36 18.04 -2.37
N GLU A 287 -16.50 17.20 -3.39
CA GLU A 287 -17.77 16.71 -3.93
C GLU A 287 -17.92 15.18 -3.83
N ILE A 288 -19.09 14.66 -4.21
CA ILE A 288 -19.34 13.23 -4.29
C ILE A 288 -19.19 12.83 -5.76
N CYS A 289 -18.09 12.14 -6.08
CA CYS A 289 -17.90 11.64 -7.43
C CYS A 289 -18.50 10.25 -7.69
N ASP A 290 -18.73 9.95 -8.97
CA ASP A 290 -19.00 8.61 -9.50
C ASP A 290 -17.75 7.91 -10.06
N ASN A 291 -17.91 6.70 -10.60
CA ASN A 291 -16.78 5.90 -11.09
C ASN A 291 -16.17 6.47 -12.38
N GLU A 292 -16.96 7.16 -13.20
CA GLU A 292 -16.49 7.76 -14.45
C GLU A 292 -15.66 9.01 -14.15
N GLU A 293 -16.11 9.85 -13.22
CA GLU A 293 -15.32 11.00 -12.74
C GLU A 293 -13.99 10.56 -12.11
N ALA A 294 -14.01 9.46 -11.33
CA ALA A 294 -12.78 8.86 -10.83
C ALA A 294 -11.88 8.31 -11.97
N ARG A 295 -12.46 7.81 -13.06
CA ARG A 295 -11.71 7.36 -14.25
C ARG A 295 -10.99 8.52 -14.94
N GLU A 296 -11.64 9.67 -15.03
CA GLU A 296 -11.08 10.89 -15.59
C GLU A 296 -9.94 11.47 -14.73
N VAL A 297 -9.97 11.27 -13.41
CA VAL A 297 -8.89 11.71 -12.50
C VAL A 297 -7.60 10.90 -12.67
N PHE A 298 -7.69 9.57 -12.80
CA PHE A 298 -6.51 8.71 -12.80
C PHE A 298 -6.03 8.29 -14.19
N GLU A 299 -6.90 8.37 -15.21
CA GLU A 299 -6.64 7.97 -16.60
C GLU A 299 -6.13 6.51 -16.79
N GLN A 300 -6.16 5.70 -15.73
CA GLN A 300 -5.63 4.34 -15.66
C GLN A 300 -6.59 3.42 -14.92
N GLY A 301 -7.05 2.35 -15.58
CA GLY A 301 -8.09 1.45 -15.06
C GLY A 301 -7.75 0.84 -13.69
N ASP A 302 -6.50 0.39 -13.51
CA ASP A 302 -6.07 -0.25 -12.25
C ASP A 302 -6.10 0.75 -11.08
N LYS A 303 -5.58 1.97 -11.29
CA LYS A 303 -5.60 3.03 -10.26
C LYS A 303 -7.01 3.50 -9.94
N THR A 304 -7.88 3.59 -10.94
CA THR A 304 -9.30 3.91 -10.74
C THR A 304 -9.97 2.83 -9.91
N ALA A 305 -9.70 1.54 -10.16
CA ALA A 305 -10.29 0.44 -9.39
C ALA A 305 -9.82 0.42 -7.92
N ASP A 306 -8.53 0.65 -7.68
CA ASP A 306 -7.94 0.74 -6.34
C ASP A 306 -8.49 1.93 -5.55
N PHE A 307 -8.56 3.09 -6.20
CA PHE A 307 -9.16 4.28 -5.63
C PHE A 307 -10.65 4.06 -5.33
N TRP A 308 -11.41 3.50 -6.28
CA TRP A 308 -12.85 3.31 -6.13
C TRP A 308 -13.19 2.37 -4.98
N THR A 309 -12.43 1.29 -4.82
CA THR A 309 -12.57 0.38 -3.67
C THR A 309 -12.32 1.12 -2.35
N THR A 310 -11.27 1.94 -2.30
CA THR A 310 -10.94 2.77 -1.13
C THR A 310 -12.03 3.80 -0.84
N TYR A 311 -12.53 4.47 -1.89
CA TYR A 311 -13.56 5.50 -1.79
C TYR A 311 -14.87 4.94 -1.23
N LEU A 312 -15.26 3.73 -1.63
CA LEU A 312 -16.43 3.03 -1.07
C LEU A 312 -16.25 2.62 0.40
N ASP A 313 -15.07 2.10 0.80
CA ASP A 313 -14.76 1.75 2.21
C ASP A 313 -14.82 3.00 3.12
N CYS A 314 -14.34 4.13 2.59
CA CYS A 314 -14.43 5.45 3.21
C CYS A 314 -15.84 6.07 3.21
N LYS A 315 -16.87 5.34 2.77
CA LYS A 315 -18.25 5.83 2.63
C LYS A 315 -18.34 7.09 1.74
N GLY A 316 -17.44 7.22 0.78
CA GLY A 316 -17.30 8.38 -0.10
C GLY A 316 -18.59 8.77 -0.82
N THR A 317 -19.38 7.79 -1.25
CA THR A 317 -20.68 8.00 -1.93
C THR A 317 -21.85 8.26 -0.98
N GLN A 318 -21.70 8.00 0.32
CA GLN A 318 -22.78 8.10 1.31
C GLN A 318 -22.66 9.35 2.21
N THR A 319 -21.43 9.84 2.43
CA THR A 319 -21.17 10.97 3.32
C THR A 319 -21.40 12.31 2.63
N LYS A 320 -22.34 13.10 3.14
CA LYS A 320 -22.54 14.49 2.67
C LYS A 320 -21.29 15.33 2.91
N ARG A 321 -20.91 16.14 1.93
CA ARG A 321 -19.73 17.01 1.98
C ARG A 321 -20.04 18.29 2.76
N THR A 322 -19.26 18.52 3.81
CA THR A 322 -19.37 19.64 4.75
C THR A 322 -17.98 20.02 5.24
N GLN A 323 -17.82 21.20 5.84
CA GLN A 323 -16.52 21.68 6.35
C GLN A 323 -15.84 20.69 7.32
N ASN A 324 -16.62 19.89 8.05
CA ASN A 324 -16.11 18.90 9.01
C ASN A 324 -15.91 17.51 8.38
N SER A 325 -16.70 17.12 7.37
CA SER A 325 -16.59 15.79 6.75
C SER A 325 -15.52 15.73 5.66
N ILE A 326 -15.22 16.83 4.98
CA ILE A 326 -14.17 16.90 3.95
C ILE A 326 -12.79 16.46 4.51
N PRO A 327 -12.30 16.99 5.65
CA PRO A 327 -11.05 16.52 6.23
C PRO A 327 -11.04 15.04 6.63
N LEU A 328 -12.19 14.49 7.01
CA LEU A 328 -12.32 13.08 7.40
C LEU A 328 -12.24 12.15 6.18
N ILE A 329 -12.95 12.49 5.10
CA ILE A 329 -12.88 11.77 3.83
C ILE A 329 -11.46 11.83 3.26
N ARG A 330 -10.82 13.01 3.27
CA ARG A 330 -9.42 13.18 2.84
C ARG A 330 -8.46 12.28 3.63
N LYS A 331 -8.57 12.25 4.96
CA LYS A 331 -7.75 11.38 5.83
C LYS A 331 -7.99 9.88 5.59
N CYS A 332 -9.23 9.50 5.29
CA CYS A 332 -9.57 8.12 4.99
C CYS A 332 -9.00 7.68 3.64
N ILE A 333 -9.25 8.44 2.56
CA ILE A 333 -8.77 8.12 1.20
C ILE A 333 -7.24 8.03 1.15
N THR A 334 -6.55 8.89 1.90
CA THR A 334 -5.08 8.87 2.00
C THR A 334 -4.53 7.73 2.85
N GLY A 335 -5.38 7.05 3.65
CA GLY A 335 -5.02 5.85 4.40
C GLY A 335 -4.40 6.09 5.79
N TYR A 336 -4.51 7.30 6.35
CA TYR A 336 -3.98 7.59 7.70
C TYR A 336 -4.88 7.10 8.84
N CYS A 337 -6.15 6.84 8.54
CA CYS A 337 -7.13 6.24 9.44
C CYS A 337 -8.01 5.24 8.68
N ILE A 338 -8.74 4.41 9.40
CA ILE A 338 -9.64 3.41 8.82
C ILE A 338 -11.12 3.82 8.94
N SER A 339 -11.90 3.46 7.92
CA SER A 339 -13.36 3.43 7.94
C SER A 339 -13.76 2.07 7.38
N GLY A 340 -14.21 1.13 8.21
CA GLY A 340 -14.45 -0.25 7.77
C GLY A 340 -13.32 -1.21 8.14
N ASN A 341 -12.92 -2.08 7.21
CA ASN A 341 -11.91 -3.12 7.48
C ASN A 341 -10.46 -2.60 7.38
N GLY A 342 -10.25 -1.37 6.90
CA GLY A 342 -8.91 -0.77 6.84
C GLY A 342 -7.98 -1.41 5.82
N PHE A 343 -8.53 -1.94 4.72
CA PHE A 343 -7.76 -2.47 3.59
C PHE A 343 -6.76 -1.43 3.03
N ASN A 344 -7.18 -0.16 2.96
CA ASN A 344 -6.41 0.96 2.44
C ASN A 344 -5.46 1.60 3.48
N TYR A 345 -5.36 1.03 4.69
CA TYR A 345 -4.56 1.63 5.76
C TYR A 345 -3.06 1.68 5.40
N LYS A 346 -2.48 2.87 5.46
CA LYS A 346 -1.07 3.18 5.15
C LYS A 346 -0.31 3.80 6.33
N GLY A 347 -0.93 3.85 7.51
CA GLY A 347 -0.30 4.41 8.70
C GLY A 347 0.89 3.59 9.22
N GLN A 348 1.54 4.11 10.27
CA GLN A 348 2.83 3.62 10.77
C GLN A 348 2.73 2.83 12.08
N VAL A 349 1.53 2.38 12.48
CA VAL A 349 1.38 1.55 13.68
C VAL A 349 2.11 0.22 13.46
N ASN A 350 3.01 -0.15 14.37
CA ASN A 350 3.82 -1.36 14.31
C ASN A 350 3.78 -2.19 15.62
N ILE A 351 2.72 -1.98 16.42
CA ILE A 351 2.49 -2.68 17.68
C ILE A 351 1.08 -3.27 17.65
N THR A 352 0.94 -4.53 18.06
CA THR A 352 -0.35 -5.23 18.13
C THR A 352 -1.22 -4.67 19.24
N GLN A 353 -2.51 -5.02 19.26
CA GLN A 353 -3.42 -4.60 20.32
C GLN A 353 -2.97 -5.01 21.74
N SER A 354 -2.21 -6.09 21.88
CA SER A 354 -1.67 -6.53 23.17
C SER A 354 -0.27 -5.99 23.49
N GLY A 355 0.28 -5.09 22.67
CA GLY A 355 1.61 -4.52 22.89
C GLY A 355 2.78 -5.34 22.33
N LYS A 356 2.57 -6.30 21.43
CA LYS A 356 3.67 -7.04 20.78
C LYS A 356 4.21 -6.26 19.59
N LEU A 357 5.52 -6.29 19.40
CA LEU A 357 6.17 -5.66 18.26
C LEU A 357 5.86 -6.46 16.98
N CYS A 358 5.55 -5.76 15.90
CA CYS A 358 5.35 -6.37 14.60
C CYS A 358 6.68 -6.80 13.96
N GLN A 359 6.66 -7.98 13.34
CA GLN A 359 7.70 -8.47 12.45
C GLN A 359 7.67 -7.67 11.14
N HIS A 360 8.85 -7.36 10.61
CA HIS A 360 8.97 -6.69 9.32
C HIS A 360 8.46 -7.62 8.20
N TRP A 361 7.61 -7.10 7.32
CA TRP A 361 6.97 -7.83 6.21
C TRP A 361 7.92 -8.52 5.25
N LYS A 362 9.15 -8.03 5.13
CA LYS A 362 10.16 -8.72 4.33
C LYS A 362 10.70 -9.92 5.10
N HIS A 363 10.95 -9.82 6.41
CA HIS A 363 11.61 -10.86 7.20
C HIS A 363 10.82 -12.19 7.23
N ASN A 364 11.56 -13.30 7.30
CA ASN A 364 11.01 -14.65 7.44
C ASN A 364 11.15 -15.25 8.85
N PHE A 365 11.61 -14.45 9.81
CA PHE A 365 11.82 -14.86 11.18
C PHE A 365 11.11 -13.92 12.17
N PRO A 366 10.42 -14.45 13.20
CA PRO A 366 10.20 -15.87 13.49
C PRO A 366 9.21 -16.56 12.54
N HIS A 367 8.34 -15.79 11.88
CA HIS A 367 7.28 -16.35 11.01
C HIS A 367 7.63 -16.22 9.53
N PRO A 368 7.34 -17.22 8.68
CA PRO A 368 7.79 -17.25 7.28
C PRO A 368 6.85 -16.44 6.38
N ILE A 369 6.90 -15.11 6.44
CA ILE A 369 5.97 -14.21 5.73
C ILE A 369 6.00 -14.44 4.22
N SER A 370 7.19 -14.65 3.63
CA SER A 370 7.35 -14.88 2.19
C SER A 370 6.59 -16.11 1.68
N ARG A 371 6.21 -17.07 2.53
CA ARG A 371 5.37 -18.21 2.12
C ARG A 371 3.91 -17.83 1.85
N TYR A 372 3.46 -16.71 2.41
CA TYR A 372 2.07 -16.27 2.33
C TYR A 372 1.89 -15.06 1.41
N PHE A 373 2.88 -14.15 1.36
CA PHE A 373 2.78 -12.90 0.63
C PHE A 373 4.02 -12.62 -0.21
N ASN A 374 3.82 -12.12 -1.43
CA ASN A 374 4.92 -11.59 -2.24
C ASN A 374 5.15 -10.11 -1.91
N THR A 375 6.04 -9.85 -0.96
CA THR A 375 6.32 -8.48 -0.47
C THR A 375 7.22 -7.67 -1.41
N SER A 376 7.72 -8.30 -2.48
CA SER A 376 8.57 -7.67 -3.51
C SER A 376 7.79 -7.15 -4.72
N ALA A 377 6.47 -7.27 -4.73
CA ALA A 377 5.64 -6.69 -5.79
C ALA A 377 5.77 -5.15 -5.80
N ALA A 378 5.90 -4.55 -6.98
CA ALA A 378 6.11 -3.11 -7.16
C ALA A 378 5.02 -2.25 -6.48
N ASP A 379 3.78 -2.75 -6.43
CA ASP A 379 2.61 -2.07 -5.84
C ASP A 379 2.28 -2.54 -4.41
N SER A 380 3.20 -3.26 -3.74
CA SER A 380 2.96 -3.78 -2.39
C SER A 380 2.97 -2.66 -1.34
N ASN A 381 1.87 -2.53 -0.59
CA ASN A 381 1.78 -1.64 0.58
C ASN A 381 2.39 -2.26 1.87
N LEU A 382 2.96 -3.47 1.79
CA LEU A 382 3.56 -4.22 2.89
C LEU A 382 5.01 -3.75 3.14
N GLN A 383 5.15 -2.54 3.67
CA GLN A 383 6.43 -1.92 3.99
C GLN A 383 6.74 -1.99 5.48
N GLU A 384 8.04 -2.03 5.81
CA GLU A 384 8.54 -2.09 7.18
C GLU A 384 7.84 -3.20 8.00
N ASN A 385 7.49 -2.91 9.25
CA ASN A 385 6.69 -3.75 10.13
C ASN A 385 5.32 -3.12 10.45
N PHE A 386 4.79 -2.27 9.58
CA PHE A 386 3.52 -1.58 9.85
C PHE A 386 2.31 -2.51 9.69
N CYS A 387 1.30 -2.35 10.53
CA CYS A 387 0.07 -3.12 10.43
C CYS A 387 -0.65 -2.84 9.10
N ARG A 388 -1.10 -3.90 8.44
CA ARG A 388 -1.78 -3.85 7.13
C ARG A 388 -2.93 -4.87 7.11
N ASN A 389 -3.81 -4.77 6.12
CA ASN A 389 -4.89 -5.73 5.94
C ASN A 389 -4.91 -6.33 4.52
N PRO A 390 -3.85 -7.05 4.10
CA PRO A 390 -3.73 -7.55 2.72
C PRO A 390 -4.81 -8.59 2.34
N ASP A 391 -5.38 -9.28 3.32
CA ASP A 391 -6.38 -10.36 3.15
C ASP A 391 -7.82 -9.91 3.44
N LYS A 392 -8.07 -8.60 3.61
CA LYS A 392 -9.40 -8.03 3.92
C LYS A 392 -10.05 -8.65 5.16
N HIS A 393 -9.23 -8.99 6.16
CA HIS A 393 -9.65 -9.58 7.42
C HIS A 393 -10.70 -8.69 8.12
N PRO A 394 -11.81 -9.26 8.65
CA PRO A 394 -12.91 -8.49 9.23
C PRO A 394 -12.53 -7.79 10.54
N GLY A 395 -11.51 -8.29 11.25
CA GLY A 395 -10.99 -7.68 12.48
C GLY A 395 -10.14 -6.43 12.27
N GLY A 396 -9.90 -6.01 11.02
CA GLY A 396 -9.08 -4.85 10.69
C GLY A 396 -7.60 -5.17 10.44
N PRO A 397 -6.73 -4.13 10.34
CA PRO A 397 -5.30 -4.30 10.12
C PRO A 397 -4.61 -5.12 11.20
N TRP A 398 -3.65 -5.93 10.77
CA TRP A 398 -2.89 -6.85 11.61
C TRP A 398 -1.43 -6.89 11.14
N CYS A 399 -0.58 -7.56 11.92
CA CYS A 399 0.80 -7.83 11.53
C CYS A 399 1.23 -9.21 12.02
N PHE A 400 2.28 -9.77 11.41
CA PHE A 400 3.03 -10.85 12.03
C PHE A 400 3.76 -10.29 13.25
N THR A 401 3.93 -11.08 14.31
CA THR A 401 4.56 -10.59 15.55
C THR A 401 6.00 -11.09 15.66
N THR A 402 6.85 -10.40 16.41
CA THR A 402 8.19 -10.89 16.75
C THR A 402 8.17 -12.01 17.81
N ASP A 403 7.00 -12.34 18.36
CA ASP A 403 6.81 -13.43 19.32
C ASP A 403 6.59 -14.76 18.56
N PRO A 404 7.47 -15.77 18.74
CA PRO A 404 7.34 -17.07 18.08
C PRO A 404 6.04 -17.81 18.43
N THR A 405 5.41 -17.50 19.55
CA THR A 405 4.18 -18.18 20.01
C THR A 405 2.91 -17.60 19.41
N VAL A 406 2.96 -16.36 18.88
CA VAL A 406 1.82 -15.67 18.29
C VAL A 406 2.14 -15.28 16.85
N GLN A 407 1.64 -16.06 15.89
CA GLN A 407 1.95 -15.84 14.47
C GLN A 407 1.48 -14.46 13.98
N ARG A 408 0.22 -14.12 14.24
CA ARG A 408 -0.43 -12.90 13.73
C ARG A 408 -1.35 -12.35 14.80
N GLU A 409 -1.43 -11.03 14.88
CA GLU A 409 -2.36 -10.38 15.79
C GLU A 409 -2.87 -9.05 15.20
N THR A 410 -4.12 -8.72 15.48
CA THR A 410 -4.74 -7.45 15.07
C THR A 410 -4.10 -6.27 15.79
N CYS A 411 -4.06 -5.13 15.09
CA CYS A 411 -3.51 -3.90 15.60
C CYS A 411 -4.61 -2.89 15.93
N ARG A 412 -4.38 -2.07 16.95
CA ARG A 412 -5.22 -0.92 17.23
C ARG A 412 -4.75 0.25 16.35
N VAL A 413 -5.48 0.51 15.26
CA VAL A 413 -5.18 1.62 14.33
C VAL A 413 -6.18 2.77 14.49
N PRO A 414 -5.83 4.01 14.09
CA PRO A 414 -6.75 5.15 14.16
C PRO A 414 -8.00 4.94 13.33
N LYS A 415 -9.18 5.14 13.92
CA LYS A 415 -10.46 5.21 13.20
C LYS A 415 -10.76 6.65 12.82
N CYS A 416 -11.25 6.88 11.60
CA CYS A 416 -11.47 8.24 11.12
C CYS A 416 -12.55 8.96 11.95
N GLY A 417 -12.17 10.05 12.63
CA GLY A 417 -13.08 10.86 13.45
C GLY A 417 -13.16 10.46 14.92
N GLU A 418 -12.38 9.47 15.36
CA GLU A 418 -12.28 9.05 16.77
C GLU A 418 -10.91 9.42 17.36
N ASP A 419 -10.88 9.70 18.66
CA ASP A 419 -9.61 9.89 19.39
C ASP A 419 -8.82 8.58 19.43
N PHE A 420 -7.52 8.68 19.16
CA PHE A 420 -6.62 7.52 19.10
C PHE A 420 -5.54 7.59 20.18
N VAL A 421 -5.47 6.54 20.99
CA VAL A 421 -4.36 6.30 21.93
C VAL A 421 -3.58 5.10 21.42
N PRO A 422 -2.31 5.28 21.01
CA PRO A 422 -1.47 4.18 20.56
C PRO A 422 -1.26 3.15 21.68
N THR A 423 -1.24 1.87 21.32
CA THR A 423 -0.81 0.83 22.25
C THR A 423 0.69 0.98 22.50
N THR A 424 1.10 0.93 23.77
CA THR A 424 2.53 0.92 24.14
C THR A 424 3.09 -0.49 24.08
N LEU A 425 4.40 -0.61 23.88
CA LEU A 425 5.09 -1.90 23.99
C LEU A 425 4.75 -2.55 25.34
N ALA A 426 4.42 -3.84 25.31
CA ALA A 426 4.23 -4.59 26.53
C ALA A 426 5.54 -4.56 27.34
N PRO A 427 5.50 -4.29 28.65
CA PRO A 427 6.70 -4.31 29.47
C PRO A 427 7.33 -5.70 29.38
N GLU A 428 8.66 -5.74 29.20
CA GLU A 428 9.40 -6.99 29.25
C GLU A 428 9.14 -7.68 30.59
N ARG A 429 8.92 -9.00 30.55
CA ARG A 429 8.85 -9.79 31.77
C ARG A 429 10.23 -9.74 32.43
N THR A 430 10.38 -8.87 33.42
CA THR A 430 11.50 -8.92 34.35
C THR A 430 11.41 -10.27 35.08
N ARG A 431 12.21 -11.25 34.66
CA ARG A 431 12.40 -12.44 35.48
C ARG A 431 13.00 -11.94 36.79
N ALA A 432 12.35 -12.30 37.90
CA ALA A 432 12.90 -12.07 39.23
C ALA A 432 14.32 -12.63 39.24
N ALA A 433 15.26 -11.91 39.87
CA ALA A 433 16.64 -12.35 40.02
C ALA A 433 16.67 -13.68 40.79
N THR A 434 16.62 -14.79 40.05
CA THR A 434 16.78 -16.12 40.60
C THR A 434 18.26 -16.31 40.90
N THR A 435 18.56 -16.78 42.10
CA THR A 435 19.89 -17.30 42.44
C THR A 435 20.20 -18.45 41.47
N CYS A 436 21.14 -18.24 40.54
CA CYS A 436 21.54 -19.24 39.56
C CYS A 436 22.52 -20.26 40.17
N LEU A 437 22.59 -21.46 39.61
CA LEU A 437 23.52 -22.51 40.06
C LEU A 437 24.88 -22.35 39.37
N THR A 438 25.95 -22.24 40.16
CA THR A 438 27.34 -22.27 39.69
C THR A 438 27.82 -23.70 39.46
N SER A 439 29.00 -23.87 38.84
CA SER A 439 29.65 -25.18 38.66
C SER A 439 28.74 -26.24 38.01
N TYR A 440 27.94 -25.83 37.02
CA TYR A 440 26.94 -26.67 36.35
C TYR A 440 25.96 -27.39 37.31
N GLY A 441 25.77 -26.88 38.53
CA GLY A 441 24.92 -27.50 39.53
C GLY A 441 25.44 -28.83 40.09
N VAL A 442 26.74 -29.10 40.03
CA VAL A 442 27.36 -30.27 40.70
C VAL A 442 27.09 -30.24 42.20
N ASP A 443 27.16 -29.06 42.81
CA ASP A 443 26.91 -28.86 44.26
C ASP A 443 25.41 -28.74 44.61
N TYR A 444 24.52 -28.98 43.64
CA TYR A 444 23.09 -28.86 43.86
C TYR A 444 22.58 -29.97 44.79
N THR A 445 22.12 -29.59 45.98
CA THR A 445 21.59 -30.49 47.00
C THR A 445 20.07 -30.38 47.20
N GLY A 446 19.39 -29.55 46.41
CA GLY A 446 17.96 -29.30 46.55
C GLY A 446 17.06 -30.50 46.27
N ASP A 447 15.76 -30.29 46.51
CA ASP A 447 14.71 -31.33 46.53
C ASP A 447 13.96 -31.54 45.21
N LYS A 448 14.35 -30.87 44.12
CA LYS A 448 13.69 -31.03 42.81
C LYS A 448 13.80 -32.49 42.36
N SER A 449 12.67 -33.08 41.93
CA SER A 449 12.54 -34.48 41.49
C SER A 449 11.63 -34.63 40.27
N GLU A 450 11.43 -33.53 39.55
CA GLU A 450 10.64 -33.45 38.32
C GLU A 450 11.49 -32.77 37.24
N THR A 451 11.42 -33.28 36.03
CA THR A 451 12.18 -32.76 34.90
C THR A 451 11.44 -31.61 34.22
N MET A 452 12.13 -30.94 33.30
CA MET A 452 11.53 -29.83 32.55
C MET A 452 10.36 -30.23 31.64
N ASN A 453 10.32 -31.50 31.22
CA ASN A 453 9.22 -32.06 30.44
C ASN A 453 8.09 -32.62 31.33
N GLY A 454 8.18 -32.43 32.66
CA GLY A 454 7.18 -32.89 33.62
C GLY A 454 7.28 -34.38 33.97
N HIS A 455 8.39 -35.04 33.64
CA HIS A 455 8.62 -36.43 34.02
C HIS A 455 9.09 -36.55 35.47
N THR A 456 8.62 -37.57 36.17
CA THR A 456 9.04 -37.87 37.55
C THR A 456 10.36 -38.63 37.53
N CYS A 457 11.33 -38.16 38.31
CA CYS A 457 12.62 -38.83 38.44
C CYS A 457 12.48 -40.21 39.10
N LEU A 458 13.21 -41.19 38.58
CA LEU A 458 13.40 -42.51 39.17
C LEU A 458 14.40 -42.45 40.34
N SER A 459 14.30 -43.40 41.27
CA SER A 459 15.23 -43.47 42.40
C SER A 459 16.61 -43.93 41.93
N TRP A 460 17.68 -43.22 42.32
CA TRP A 460 19.07 -43.59 42.05
C TRP A 460 19.45 -44.96 42.62
N SER A 461 18.73 -45.41 43.66
CA SER A 461 18.92 -46.73 44.29
C SER A 461 18.07 -47.84 43.66
N SER A 462 17.30 -47.56 42.61
CA SER A 462 16.49 -48.58 41.93
C SER A 462 17.39 -49.55 41.15
N PRO A 463 17.07 -50.85 41.07
CA PRO A 463 17.88 -51.84 40.35
C PRO A 463 18.18 -51.44 38.90
N GLU A 464 17.19 -50.85 38.21
CA GLU A 464 17.26 -50.42 36.82
C GLU A 464 18.26 -49.27 36.66
N VAL A 465 18.19 -48.25 37.53
CA VAL A 465 19.10 -47.10 37.49
C VAL A 465 20.53 -47.49 37.87
N VAL A 466 20.68 -48.40 38.85
CA VAL A 466 22.00 -48.91 39.26
C VAL A 466 22.66 -49.67 38.10
N ALA A 467 21.91 -50.48 37.35
CA ALA A 467 22.41 -51.16 36.16
C ALA A 467 22.90 -50.16 35.09
N LEU A 468 22.08 -49.16 34.77
CA LEU A 468 22.40 -48.10 33.79
C LEU A 468 23.52 -47.14 34.23
N SER A 469 23.92 -47.17 35.50
CA SER A 469 24.97 -46.32 36.06
C SER A 469 26.33 -47.04 36.19
N LYS A 470 26.37 -48.36 36.00
CA LYS A 470 27.55 -49.19 36.31
C LYS A 470 28.81 -48.81 35.53
N ASP A 471 28.65 -48.43 34.26
CA ASP A 471 29.76 -48.10 33.36
C ASP A 471 29.96 -46.59 33.17
N LYS A 472 29.30 -45.76 33.99
CA LYS A 472 29.38 -44.29 33.92
C LYS A 472 30.41 -43.76 34.92
N GLU A 473 31.24 -42.81 34.48
CA GLU A 473 32.20 -42.11 35.34
C GLU A 473 31.47 -41.03 36.17
N PHE A 474 31.07 -41.37 37.40
CA PHE A 474 30.45 -40.44 38.36
C PHE A 474 31.44 -39.91 39.39
N ILE A 475 31.26 -38.64 39.76
CA ILE A 475 31.99 -37.93 40.83
C ILE A 475 31.58 -38.52 42.17
N PRO A 476 32.50 -39.17 42.91
CA PRO A 476 32.18 -39.85 44.18
C PRO A 476 31.60 -38.92 45.26
N GLU A 477 31.95 -37.63 45.22
CA GLU A 477 31.51 -36.62 46.18
C GLU A 477 30.03 -36.22 46.00
N VAL A 478 29.44 -36.49 44.83
CA VAL A 478 28.04 -36.13 44.54
C VAL A 478 27.10 -37.15 45.16
N THR A 479 26.34 -36.73 46.17
CA THR A 479 25.33 -37.58 46.79
C THR A 479 24.11 -37.77 45.88
N LEU A 480 23.66 -39.01 45.75
CA LEU A 480 22.51 -39.41 44.90
C LEU A 480 21.30 -39.88 45.75
N PRO A 481 20.63 -38.99 46.50
CA PRO A 481 19.54 -39.38 47.40
C PRO A 481 18.21 -39.58 46.64
N GLY A 482 17.56 -40.72 46.89
CA GLY A 482 16.20 -41.01 46.41
C GLY A 482 16.04 -40.74 44.92
N SER A 483 15.03 -39.97 44.54
CA SER A 483 14.75 -39.55 43.15
C SER A 483 15.07 -38.07 42.88
N LYS A 484 16.07 -37.50 43.55
CA LYS A 484 16.38 -36.06 43.39
C LYS A 484 17.28 -35.79 42.17
N CYS A 485 17.10 -34.64 41.52
CA CYS A 485 17.94 -34.19 40.41
C CYS A 485 19.39 -33.97 40.86
N ARG A 486 20.36 -34.52 40.13
CA ARG A 486 21.80 -34.40 40.46
C ARG A 486 22.64 -34.27 39.19
N ASN A 487 23.88 -33.80 39.33
CA ASN A 487 24.84 -33.74 38.24
C ASN A 487 26.12 -34.53 38.57
N PRO A 488 26.04 -35.88 38.63
CA PRO A 488 27.18 -36.70 39.04
C PRO A 488 28.30 -36.79 38.00
N ASP A 489 28.06 -36.40 36.74
CA ASP A 489 29.02 -36.54 35.65
C ASP A 489 29.57 -35.20 35.12
N ASN A 490 29.33 -34.12 35.87
CA ASN A 490 29.70 -32.75 35.52
C ASN A 490 29.22 -32.35 34.12
N ASP A 491 27.98 -32.69 33.79
CA ASP A 491 27.33 -32.31 32.54
C ASP A 491 27.12 -30.79 32.50
N PRO A 492 27.67 -30.06 31.50
CA PRO A 492 27.45 -28.63 31.36
C PRO A 492 25.98 -28.23 31.18
N GLU A 493 25.11 -29.15 30.77
CA GLU A 493 23.67 -28.89 30.69
C GLU A 493 22.96 -28.90 32.06
N GLY A 494 23.65 -29.31 33.13
CA GLY A 494 23.20 -29.19 34.51
C GLY A 494 22.59 -30.45 35.11
N PRO A 495 21.92 -30.33 36.27
CA PRO A 495 21.34 -31.49 36.96
C PRO A 495 20.25 -32.20 36.16
N TRP A 496 20.28 -33.53 36.23
CA TRP A 496 19.41 -34.45 35.50
C TRP A 496 19.02 -35.63 36.39
N CYS A 497 18.12 -36.46 35.88
CA CYS A 497 17.76 -37.73 36.51
C CYS A 497 17.30 -38.75 35.45
N PHE A 498 17.19 -40.01 35.86
CA PHE A 498 16.56 -41.04 35.02
C PHE A 498 15.03 -40.93 35.10
N VAL A 499 14.35 -41.17 33.99
CA VAL A 499 12.89 -41.09 33.85
C VAL A 499 12.37 -42.25 33.02
N ASP A 500 11.17 -42.74 33.31
CA ASP A 500 10.49 -43.74 32.48
C ASP A 500 9.51 -43.03 31.53
N VAL A 501 9.74 -43.15 30.23
CA VAL A 501 8.88 -42.60 29.19
C VAL A 501 8.34 -43.75 28.34
N SER A 502 7.07 -44.09 28.55
CA SER A 502 6.36 -45.16 27.81
C SER A 502 7.04 -46.54 27.88
N GLY A 503 7.65 -46.88 29.02
CA GLY A 503 8.33 -48.16 29.24
C GLY A 503 9.80 -48.18 28.83
N ASN A 504 10.37 -47.04 28.42
CA ASN A 504 11.79 -46.89 28.15
C ASN A 504 12.43 -45.93 29.18
N ILE A 505 13.45 -46.41 29.88
CA ILE A 505 14.19 -45.62 30.88
C ILE A 505 15.23 -44.76 30.16
N THR A 506 15.09 -43.44 30.28
CA THR A 506 16.01 -42.48 29.67
C THR A 506 16.45 -41.41 30.66
N VAL A 507 17.25 -40.45 30.19
CA VAL A 507 17.71 -39.30 30.99
C VAL A 507 16.97 -38.06 30.54
N ASP A 508 16.53 -37.26 31.50
CA ASP A 508 15.94 -35.96 31.24
C ASP A 508 16.43 -34.93 32.26
N TYR A 509 16.46 -33.66 31.85
CA TYR A 509 17.08 -32.59 32.62
C TYR A 509 16.07 -31.88 33.50
N CYS A 510 16.53 -31.43 34.66
CA CYS A 510 15.69 -30.70 35.58
C CYS A 510 15.64 -29.20 35.25
N ASP A 511 14.48 -28.60 35.50
CA ASP A 511 14.26 -27.17 35.29
C ASP A 511 14.92 -26.37 36.43
N LEU A 512 16.22 -26.16 36.29
CA LEU A 512 17.07 -25.41 37.21
C LEU A 512 17.89 -24.40 36.40
N GLU A 513 17.95 -23.16 36.90
CA GLU A 513 18.67 -22.07 36.24
C GLU A 513 20.17 -22.14 36.58
N LEU A 514 21.01 -22.33 35.57
CA LEU A 514 22.47 -22.29 35.68
C LEU A 514 22.97 -20.87 35.48
N CYS A 515 24.05 -20.49 36.17
CA CYS A 515 24.73 -19.23 35.92
C CYS A 515 25.39 -19.23 34.53
N GLU A 516 25.48 -18.06 33.90
CA GLU A 516 26.23 -17.93 32.65
C GLU A 516 27.71 -18.24 32.89
N ASP A 517 28.26 -19.17 32.11
CA ASP A 517 29.68 -19.59 32.16
C ASP A 517 30.34 -19.31 30.79
N PRO A 518 30.64 -18.05 30.47
CA PRO A 518 31.18 -17.69 29.16
C PRO A 518 32.48 -18.47 28.88
N LEU A 519 32.68 -18.87 27.63
CA LEU A 519 33.84 -19.67 27.19
C LEU A 519 35.19 -19.04 27.59
N THR A 520 35.22 -17.71 27.69
CA THR A 520 36.39 -16.87 28.01
C THR A 520 36.48 -16.42 29.47
N GLY A 521 35.59 -16.88 30.37
CA GLY A 521 35.58 -16.48 31.78
C GLY A 521 36.90 -16.68 32.51
N ASP A 522 37.14 -15.82 33.50
CA ASP A 522 38.33 -15.74 34.36
C ASP A 522 38.50 -17.01 35.21
N GLU A 523 39.24 -17.98 34.70
CA GLU A 523 39.99 -18.87 35.59
C GLU A 523 41.24 -18.11 36.01
N GLU A 524 41.32 -17.79 37.31
CA GLU A 524 42.49 -17.20 37.93
C GLU A 524 43.76 -17.87 37.42
N THR A 525 44.71 -17.03 37.04
CA THR A 525 46.08 -17.37 36.71
C THR A 525 46.69 -18.29 37.77
N ASN A 526 46.60 -19.60 37.59
CA ASN A 526 47.59 -20.51 38.14
C ASN A 526 48.79 -20.49 37.21
N SER A 527 49.63 -19.48 37.45
CA SER A 527 50.99 -19.37 36.94
C SER A 527 51.83 -20.52 37.50
N GLN A 528 51.71 -21.70 36.90
CA GLN A 528 52.78 -22.68 36.89
C GLN A 528 53.32 -22.78 35.47
N GLY A 529 54.42 -22.07 35.25
CA GLY A 529 55.23 -22.27 34.06
C GLY A 529 55.62 -23.73 33.94
N THR A 530 55.51 -24.28 32.75
CA THR A 530 56.35 -25.38 32.31
C THR A 530 56.29 -25.48 30.79
N GLU A 531 57.43 -25.21 30.16
CA GLU A 531 57.78 -25.85 28.89
C GLU A 531 57.55 -27.36 29.06
N ARG A 532 56.70 -27.96 28.23
CA ARG A 532 56.61 -29.41 28.10
C ARG A 532 56.57 -29.81 26.64
N SER A 533 57.58 -30.59 26.30
CA SER A 533 57.73 -31.39 25.10
C SER A 533 56.42 -32.04 24.66
N VAL A 534 56.12 -31.93 23.37
CA VAL A 534 55.01 -32.62 22.69
C VAL A 534 55.38 -34.10 22.58
N GLN A 535 55.20 -34.84 23.68
CA GLN A 535 55.02 -36.28 23.60
C GLN A 535 53.55 -36.49 23.22
N VAL A 536 53.30 -37.00 22.00
CA VAL A 536 51.97 -37.34 21.49
C VAL A 536 51.34 -38.34 22.46
N GLN A 537 50.52 -37.86 23.40
CA GLN A 537 49.71 -38.72 24.24
C GLN A 537 48.60 -39.31 23.36
N ASN A 538 48.47 -40.63 23.36
CA ASN A 538 47.36 -41.32 22.71
C ASN A 538 46.04 -40.76 23.27
N LYS A 539 45.27 -40.05 22.43
CA LYS A 539 43.98 -39.46 22.78
C LYS A 539 43.04 -40.58 23.26
N LYS A 540 42.63 -40.55 24.53
CA LYS A 540 41.57 -41.43 25.07
C LYS A 540 40.29 -41.10 24.32
N LEU A 541 39.66 -42.11 23.72
CA LEU A 541 38.35 -41.96 23.07
C LEU A 541 37.32 -41.54 24.11
N PHE A 542 36.52 -40.52 23.79
CA PHE A 542 35.46 -39.99 24.63
C PHE A 542 34.18 -40.81 24.50
N PHE A 543 33.90 -41.34 23.30
CA PHE A 543 32.75 -42.20 23.06
C PHE A 543 33.15 -43.67 23.09
N SER A 544 32.19 -44.54 23.44
CA SER A 544 32.36 -45.98 23.35
C SER A 544 32.25 -46.41 21.88
N PRO A 545 33.21 -47.14 21.31
CA PRO A 545 33.11 -47.65 19.94
C PRO A 545 31.92 -48.60 19.71
N ARG A 546 31.37 -49.21 20.77
CA ARG A 546 30.20 -50.11 20.68
C ARG A 546 28.94 -49.35 20.28
N SER A 547 28.72 -48.17 20.83
CA SER A 547 27.49 -47.38 20.65
C SER A 547 27.67 -46.24 19.64
N PHE A 548 28.86 -45.64 19.58
CA PHE A 548 29.15 -44.56 18.64
C PHE A 548 29.50 -45.04 17.24
N GLY A 549 29.96 -46.29 17.13
CA GLY A 549 30.50 -46.85 15.91
C GLY A 549 31.94 -46.39 15.65
N GLN A 550 32.32 -46.38 14.36
CA GLN A 550 33.63 -45.91 13.91
C GLN A 550 33.62 -44.42 13.59
N GLY A 551 34.73 -43.74 13.80
CA GLY A 551 34.90 -42.35 13.33
C GLY A 551 35.68 -41.45 14.26
N GLU A 552 35.57 -41.63 15.58
CA GLU A 552 36.18 -40.71 16.55
C GLU A 552 37.71 -40.60 16.41
N SER A 553 38.41 -41.70 16.18
CA SER A 553 39.87 -41.72 16.03
C SER A 553 40.35 -41.05 14.72
N VAL A 554 39.52 -41.10 13.67
CA VAL A 554 39.84 -40.61 12.32
C VAL A 554 39.16 -39.28 11.99
N CYS A 555 38.37 -38.73 12.91
CA CYS A 555 37.57 -37.52 12.69
C CYS A 555 38.44 -36.33 12.26
N GLY A 556 37.88 -35.47 11.41
CA GLY A 556 38.49 -34.20 11.05
C GLY A 556 39.81 -34.29 10.27
N VAL A 557 40.21 -35.48 9.80
CA VAL A 557 41.39 -35.70 8.94
C VAL A 557 40.89 -36.13 7.56
N ARG A 558 40.81 -35.18 6.62
CA ARG A 558 40.14 -35.45 5.33
C ARG A 558 41.03 -36.31 4.43
N PRO A 559 40.48 -37.34 3.75
CA PRO A 559 41.26 -38.25 2.93
C PRO A 559 42.02 -37.58 1.77
N LEU A 560 41.42 -36.60 1.10
CA LEU A 560 42.04 -35.91 -0.06
C LEU A 560 42.88 -34.68 0.31
N PHE A 561 43.01 -34.38 1.60
CA PHE A 561 43.73 -33.21 2.10
C PHE A 561 44.72 -33.60 3.20
N GLU A 562 44.30 -33.67 4.47
CA GLU A 562 45.21 -33.94 5.58
C GLU A 562 45.95 -35.29 5.45
N GLN A 563 45.30 -36.36 4.98
CA GLN A 563 45.96 -37.67 4.85
C GLN A 563 47.05 -37.69 3.77
N VAL A 564 46.94 -36.81 2.77
CA VAL A 564 47.92 -36.67 1.66
C VAL A 564 48.75 -35.39 1.79
N SER A 565 48.69 -34.71 2.94
CA SER A 565 49.39 -33.44 3.21
C SER A 565 49.11 -32.34 2.19
N ARG A 566 47.89 -32.30 1.65
CA ARG A 566 47.40 -31.24 0.75
C ARG A 566 46.50 -30.28 1.51
N VAL A 567 46.59 -29.00 1.17
CA VAL A 567 45.78 -27.90 1.72
C VAL A 567 44.76 -27.47 0.65
N ASP A 568 43.53 -27.17 1.07
CA ASP A 568 42.50 -26.62 0.17
C ASP A 568 42.70 -25.12 -0.08
N ASN A 569 42.06 -24.61 -1.14
CA ASN A 569 42.18 -23.24 -1.61
C ASN A 569 41.74 -22.20 -0.55
N GLY A 570 40.82 -22.55 0.34
CA GLY A 570 40.25 -21.66 1.34
C GLY A 570 40.98 -21.67 2.68
N GLU A 571 41.88 -22.63 2.92
CA GLU A 571 42.51 -22.81 4.24
C GLU A 571 43.45 -21.67 4.65
N LYS A 572 44.17 -21.08 3.68
CA LYS A 572 45.09 -19.96 3.95
C LYS A 572 44.36 -18.75 4.54
N GLU A 573 43.14 -18.49 4.06
CA GLU A 573 42.33 -17.35 4.50
C GLU A 573 41.83 -17.50 5.95
N MET A 574 41.71 -18.73 6.46
CA MET A 574 41.24 -18.97 7.82
C MET A 574 42.33 -18.77 8.87
N LEU A 575 43.61 -18.97 8.47
CA LEU A 575 44.77 -18.94 9.35
C LEU A 575 45.45 -17.57 9.40
N GLU A 576 45.17 -16.67 8.45
CA GLU A 576 45.76 -15.34 8.37
C GLU A 576 44.82 -14.28 8.96
N SER A 577 45.18 -13.73 10.12
CA SER A 577 44.64 -12.45 10.57
C SER A 577 45.16 -11.36 9.63
N TYR A 578 44.27 -10.81 8.79
CA TYR A 578 44.51 -9.70 7.85
C TYR A 578 45.46 -9.99 6.67
N ARG A 579 44.89 -10.07 5.46
CA ARG A 579 45.31 -9.24 4.32
C ARG A 579 44.31 -9.25 3.17
N GLU A 580 44.08 -8.03 2.68
CA GLU A 580 43.42 -7.56 1.47
C GLU A 580 43.16 -8.59 0.37
N GLN A 581 41.96 -9.16 0.32
CA GLN A 581 41.28 -9.50 -0.93
C GLN A 581 39.77 -9.70 -0.69
N ARG A 582 38.98 -9.32 -1.69
CA ARG A 582 37.51 -9.22 -1.66
C ARG A 582 36.91 -10.49 -2.26
N ILE A 583 36.02 -11.18 -1.56
CA ILE A 583 35.01 -12.06 -2.16
C ILE A 583 33.67 -11.82 -1.44
N VAL A 584 32.61 -11.63 -2.22
CA VAL A 584 31.22 -11.46 -1.78
C VAL A 584 30.44 -12.63 -2.37
N GLY A 585 29.67 -13.37 -1.55
CA GLY A 585 28.72 -14.40 -2.02
C GLY A 585 29.15 -15.87 -1.87
N GLY A 586 30.18 -16.16 -1.06
CA GLY A 586 30.72 -17.52 -0.88
C GLY A 586 31.48 -18.03 -2.10
N ASP A 587 32.40 -18.97 -1.88
CA ASP A 587 33.14 -19.64 -2.93
C ASP A 587 32.62 -21.05 -3.15
N SER A 588 32.73 -21.55 -4.38
CA SER A 588 32.51 -22.98 -4.62
C SER A 588 33.56 -23.78 -3.86
N ALA A 589 33.10 -24.63 -2.95
CA ALA A 589 33.97 -25.53 -2.19
C ALA A 589 34.69 -26.49 -3.14
N GLU A 590 35.90 -26.93 -2.79
CA GLU A 590 36.53 -28.02 -3.54
C GLU A 590 35.80 -29.35 -3.29
N VAL A 591 35.84 -30.26 -4.27
CA VAL A 591 35.27 -31.60 -4.10
C VAL A 591 35.90 -32.27 -2.88
N ALA A 592 35.06 -32.79 -1.99
CA ALA A 592 35.45 -33.43 -0.73
C ALA A 592 36.24 -32.54 0.25
N SER A 593 36.20 -31.20 0.14
CA SER A 593 36.81 -30.33 1.15
C SER A 593 36.07 -30.34 2.49
N ALA A 594 34.78 -30.71 2.48
CA ALA A 594 33.93 -30.91 3.66
C ALA A 594 33.20 -32.28 3.56
N PRO A 595 33.90 -33.41 3.73
CA PRO A 595 33.34 -34.75 3.52
C PRO A 595 32.35 -35.17 4.62
N TRP A 596 32.23 -34.39 5.69
CA TRP A 596 31.21 -34.55 6.74
C TRP A 596 29.89 -33.86 6.40
N GLN A 597 29.80 -33.10 5.30
CA GLN A 597 28.60 -32.37 4.93
C GLN A 597 27.46 -33.34 4.59
N VAL A 598 26.30 -33.09 5.18
CA VAL A 598 25.10 -33.91 5.00
C VAL A 598 23.95 -33.03 4.49
N MET A 599 23.10 -33.61 3.62
CA MET A 599 21.84 -32.99 3.20
C MET A 599 20.65 -33.69 3.84
N LEU A 600 19.73 -32.91 4.42
CA LEU A 600 18.42 -33.37 4.86
C LEU A 600 17.36 -32.98 3.81
N TYR A 601 16.64 -33.97 3.30
CA TYR A 601 15.54 -33.80 2.37
C TYR A 601 14.21 -34.22 2.98
N LYS A 602 13.15 -33.52 2.60
CA LYS A 602 11.79 -34.03 2.69
C LYS A 602 11.59 -35.10 1.61
N ARG A 603 10.94 -36.21 1.94
CA ARG A 603 10.68 -37.28 0.96
C ARG A 603 9.67 -36.89 -0.11
N SER A 604 8.55 -36.27 0.27
CA SER A 604 7.45 -35.95 -0.65
C SER A 604 6.69 -34.68 -0.26
N PRO A 605 6.62 -33.66 -1.14
CA PRO A 605 7.46 -33.49 -2.33
C PRO A 605 8.93 -33.39 -1.93
N GLN A 606 9.83 -33.76 -2.85
CA GLN A 606 11.26 -33.72 -2.58
C GLN A 606 11.74 -32.25 -2.45
N GLU A 607 12.19 -31.88 -1.27
CA GLU A 607 12.61 -30.51 -0.94
C GLU A 607 13.84 -30.56 -0.03
N LEU A 608 14.86 -29.74 -0.32
CA LEU A 608 16.00 -29.56 0.59
C LEU A 608 15.50 -28.82 1.84
N LEU A 609 15.63 -29.44 3.01
CA LEU A 609 15.18 -28.89 4.28
C LEU A 609 16.29 -28.09 4.97
N CYS A 610 17.42 -28.74 5.18
CA CYS A 610 18.53 -28.25 5.99
C CYS A 610 19.85 -28.95 5.64
N GLY A 611 20.95 -28.38 6.10
CA GLY A 611 22.23 -29.06 6.26
C GLY A 611 22.29 -29.93 7.51
N ALA A 612 23.29 -30.78 7.56
CA ALA A 612 23.67 -31.56 8.73
C ALA A 612 25.16 -31.94 8.64
N SER A 613 25.65 -32.63 9.66
CA SER A 613 27.06 -32.99 9.82
C SER A 613 27.23 -34.43 10.30
N LEU A 614 28.19 -35.13 9.71
CA LEU A 614 28.49 -36.53 10.03
C LEU A 614 29.48 -36.61 11.20
N LEU A 615 29.07 -37.25 12.31
CA LEU A 615 29.91 -37.43 13.49
C LEU A 615 30.62 -38.79 13.52
N SER A 616 29.93 -39.83 13.05
CA SER A 616 30.46 -41.20 12.96
C SER A 616 29.87 -41.92 11.75
N ASP A 617 30.16 -43.21 11.60
CA ASP A 617 29.49 -44.06 10.62
C ASP A 617 28.00 -44.31 10.95
N GLN A 618 27.53 -43.97 12.15
CA GLN A 618 26.16 -44.19 12.62
C GLN A 618 25.39 -42.91 13.01
N TRP A 619 26.09 -41.81 13.32
CA TRP A 619 25.49 -40.62 13.92
C TRP A 619 25.63 -39.36 13.08
N ILE A 620 24.52 -38.63 12.96
CA ILE A 620 24.43 -37.34 12.26
C ILE A 620 23.90 -36.27 13.22
N LEU A 621 24.45 -35.07 13.10
CA LEU A 621 24.13 -33.89 13.92
C LEU A 621 23.53 -32.78 13.05
N THR A 622 22.44 -32.18 13.52
CA THR A 622 21.74 -31.06 12.85
C THR A 622 21.09 -30.13 13.87
N ALA A 623 20.41 -29.08 13.42
CA ALA A 623 19.62 -28.18 14.26
C ALA A 623 18.24 -28.78 14.58
N ALA A 624 17.72 -28.52 15.77
CA ALA A 624 16.40 -29.00 16.19
C ALA A 624 15.27 -28.37 15.37
N HIS A 625 15.37 -27.10 15.00
CA HIS A 625 14.36 -26.39 14.20
C HIS A 625 14.21 -26.94 12.77
N CYS A 626 15.20 -27.69 12.28
CA CYS A 626 15.11 -28.42 11.02
C CYS A 626 14.09 -29.56 11.09
N ILE A 627 13.88 -30.12 12.28
CA ILE A 627 12.94 -31.21 12.56
C ILE A 627 11.62 -30.66 13.11
N LEU A 628 11.70 -29.85 14.17
CA LEU A 628 10.57 -29.35 14.94
C LEU A 628 10.64 -27.82 15.06
N TYR A 629 9.74 -27.14 14.35
CA TYR A 629 9.54 -25.71 14.47
C TYR A 629 8.07 -25.35 14.16
N PRO A 630 7.20 -25.33 15.18
CA PRO A 630 5.77 -25.07 15.02
C PRO A 630 5.41 -23.77 14.26
N PRO A 631 6.13 -22.64 14.40
CA PRO A 631 5.82 -21.42 13.64
C PRO A 631 5.85 -21.59 12.11
N TRP A 632 6.60 -22.59 11.62
CA TRP A 632 6.67 -22.95 10.20
C TRP A 632 5.90 -24.23 9.85
N ASN A 633 5.07 -24.71 10.77
CA ASN A 633 4.37 -26.00 10.70
C ASN A 633 5.34 -27.18 10.44
N LYS A 634 6.55 -27.14 11.02
CA LYS A 634 7.53 -28.24 10.93
C LYS A 634 7.39 -29.15 12.15
N ASN A 635 7.08 -30.42 11.89
CA ASN A 635 7.18 -31.51 12.85
C ASN A 635 7.43 -32.81 12.07
N PHE A 636 8.68 -33.02 11.67
CA PHE A 636 9.06 -34.14 10.81
C PHE A 636 9.33 -35.42 11.61
N THR A 637 8.83 -36.54 11.10
CA THR A 637 9.11 -37.87 11.64
C THR A 637 10.19 -38.59 10.82
N ILE A 638 10.67 -39.74 11.30
CA ILE A 638 11.65 -40.59 10.59
C ILE A 638 11.22 -40.94 9.16
N ASN A 639 9.92 -41.01 8.89
CA ASN A 639 9.38 -41.37 7.58
C ASN A 639 9.33 -40.19 6.62
N ASP A 640 9.43 -38.96 7.11
CA ASP A 640 9.37 -37.75 6.29
C ASP A 640 10.73 -37.33 5.75
N ILE A 641 11.82 -37.82 6.36
CA ILE A 641 13.19 -37.38 6.11
C ILE A 641 13.95 -38.40 5.25
N LEU A 642 14.80 -37.87 4.38
CA LEU A 642 15.80 -38.59 3.59
C LEU A 642 17.16 -37.92 3.77
N VAL A 643 18.20 -38.72 4.02
CA VAL A 643 19.56 -38.21 4.24
C VAL A 643 20.45 -38.58 3.06
N ARG A 644 21.25 -37.63 2.59
CA ARG A 644 22.26 -37.85 1.53
C ARG A 644 23.64 -37.39 1.99
N LEU A 645 24.64 -38.24 1.81
CA LEU A 645 26.03 -38.07 2.22
C LEU A 645 26.95 -38.05 0.99
N GLY A 646 28.08 -37.36 1.08
CA GLY A 646 29.14 -37.38 0.05
C GLY A 646 28.81 -36.61 -1.22
N LYS A 647 27.89 -35.65 -1.14
CA LYS A 647 27.45 -34.86 -2.29
C LYS A 647 28.33 -33.65 -2.54
N HIS A 648 28.46 -33.27 -3.81
CA HIS A 648 29.03 -32.00 -4.21
C HIS A 648 28.03 -31.18 -5.05
N ASN A 649 27.41 -31.82 -6.04
CA ASN A 649 26.35 -31.21 -6.84
C ASN A 649 24.95 -31.48 -6.27
N ARG A 650 24.21 -30.43 -5.91
CA ARG A 650 22.86 -30.52 -5.35
C ARG A 650 21.83 -31.10 -6.32
N ALA A 651 21.89 -30.68 -7.58
CA ALA A 651 20.86 -30.99 -8.58
C ALA A 651 21.06 -32.36 -9.24
N LYS A 652 22.28 -32.91 -9.21
CA LYS A 652 22.61 -34.18 -9.85
C LYS A 652 22.67 -35.34 -8.84
N PHE A 653 22.27 -36.52 -9.31
CA PHE A 653 22.54 -37.77 -8.62
C PHE A 653 23.97 -38.25 -8.98
N GLU A 654 24.85 -38.31 -8.00
CA GLU A 654 26.29 -38.57 -8.14
C GLU A 654 26.58 -40.06 -7.92
N ARG A 655 26.17 -40.88 -8.90
CA ARG A 655 26.20 -42.34 -8.82
C ARG A 655 27.60 -42.87 -8.49
N GLY A 656 27.69 -43.67 -7.43
CA GLY A 656 28.93 -44.32 -6.98
C GLY A 656 29.69 -43.53 -5.90
N ILE A 657 29.40 -42.24 -5.74
CA ILE A 657 29.99 -41.37 -4.73
C ILE A 657 29.01 -41.18 -3.58
N GLU A 658 27.82 -40.65 -3.87
CA GLU A 658 26.88 -40.32 -2.81
C GLU A 658 26.19 -41.56 -2.22
N LYS A 659 25.83 -41.46 -0.93
CA LYS A 659 25.06 -42.48 -0.21
C LYS A 659 23.75 -41.90 0.29
N ILE A 660 22.67 -42.64 0.08
CA ILE A 660 21.36 -42.35 0.63
C ILE A 660 21.20 -43.20 1.89
N VAL A 661 20.91 -42.57 3.02
CA VAL A 661 20.77 -43.25 4.31
C VAL A 661 19.38 -43.00 4.89
N ALA A 662 18.83 -44.05 5.51
CA ALA A 662 17.58 -43.99 6.26
C ALA A 662 17.89 -43.80 7.75
N ILE A 663 17.07 -42.98 8.41
CA ILE A 663 17.11 -42.72 9.84
C ILE A 663 16.08 -43.59 10.54
N ASP A 664 16.42 -44.18 11.68
CA ASP A 664 15.52 -44.94 12.55
C ASP A 664 15.17 -44.22 13.85
N GLU A 665 15.98 -43.25 14.28
CA GLU A 665 15.71 -42.41 15.45
C GLU A 665 16.02 -40.92 15.22
N ILE A 666 15.14 -40.04 15.71
CA ILE A 666 15.35 -38.57 15.76
C ILE A 666 15.28 -38.12 17.20
N ILE A 667 16.34 -37.46 17.68
CA ILE A 667 16.53 -37.14 19.09
C ILE A 667 16.77 -35.64 19.21
N ILE A 668 15.74 -34.91 19.61
CA ILE A 668 15.80 -33.47 19.84
C ILE A 668 16.33 -33.21 21.25
N HIS A 669 17.18 -32.21 21.41
CA HIS A 669 17.67 -31.82 22.73
C HIS A 669 16.50 -31.49 23.68
N PRO A 670 16.43 -32.06 24.90
CA PRO A 670 15.31 -31.82 25.81
C PRO A 670 15.12 -30.35 26.18
N LYS A 671 16.22 -29.59 26.27
CA LYS A 671 16.23 -28.14 26.52
C LYS A 671 15.98 -27.24 25.30
N TYR A 672 15.64 -27.79 24.15
CA TYR A 672 15.38 -27.00 22.95
C TYR A 672 14.18 -26.05 23.15
N ASN A 673 14.44 -24.74 23.10
CA ASN A 673 13.44 -23.71 23.39
C ASN A 673 13.10 -22.86 22.16
N TRP A 674 12.20 -23.39 21.31
CA TRP A 674 11.69 -22.65 20.14
C TRP A 674 10.75 -21.49 20.48
N LYS A 675 10.24 -21.42 21.71
CA LYS A 675 9.24 -20.42 22.12
C LYS A 675 9.85 -19.06 22.46
N GLU A 676 11.07 -19.04 23.01
CA GLU A 676 11.72 -17.81 23.44
C GLU A 676 12.85 -17.37 22.48
N ASN A 677 13.85 -18.22 22.24
CA ASN A 677 15.10 -17.77 21.59
C ASN A 677 15.87 -18.86 20.81
N LEU A 678 15.27 -20.01 20.53
CA LEU A 678 15.93 -21.15 19.86
C LEU A 678 17.19 -21.64 20.61
N ASN A 679 17.19 -21.56 21.94
CA ASN A 679 18.29 -22.07 22.74
C ASN A 679 18.36 -23.59 22.70
N ARG A 680 19.58 -24.14 22.73
CA ARG A 680 19.87 -25.57 22.48
C ARG A 680 19.20 -26.08 21.20
N ASP A 681 19.36 -25.34 20.10
CA ASP A 681 18.87 -25.74 18.79
C ASP A 681 19.78 -26.83 18.18
N VAL A 682 19.65 -28.04 18.71
CA VAL A 682 20.44 -29.22 18.31
C VAL A 682 19.59 -30.50 18.34
N ALA A 683 19.80 -31.35 17.35
CA ALA A 683 19.21 -32.67 17.25
C ALA A 683 20.21 -33.70 16.70
N LEU A 684 20.10 -34.93 17.18
CA LEU A 684 20.83 -36.09 16.68
C LEU A 684 19.91 -36.98 15.84
N LEU A 685 20.47 -37.56 14.78
CA LEU A 685 19.81 -38.53 13.92
C LEU A 685 20.63 -39.82 13.92
N HIS A 686 20.01 -40.93 14.28
CA HIS A 686 20.63 -42.25 14.23
C HIS A 686 20.36 -42.92 12.88
N MET A 687 21.41 -43.45 12.26
CA MET A 687 21.31 -44.12 10.96
C MET A 687 20.94 -45.59 11.13
N LYS A 688 19.91 -46.04 10.40
CA LYS A 688 19.46 -47.44 10.41
C LYS A 688 20.55 -48.44 10.00
N ARG A 689 21.53 -48.00 9.22
CA ARG A 689 22.70 -48.81 8.82
C ARG A 689 23.95 -47.94 8.84
N PRO A 690 25.09 -48.46 9.34
CA PRO A 690 26.35 -47.75 9.27
C PRO A 690 26.76 -47.40 7.84
N VAL A 691 27.35 -46.23 7.64
CA VAL A 691 27.91 -45.80 6.35
C VAL A 691 29.41 -46.12 6.27
N THR A 692 29.86 -46.56 5.10
CA THR A 692 31.30 -46.77 4.87
C THR A 692 31.99 -45.45 4.55
N PHE A 693 33.09 -45.16 5.23
CA PHE A 693 33.92 -44.00 4.92
C PHE A 693 34.60 -44.13 3.56
N SER A 694 34.77 -42.99 2.90
CA SER A 694 35.38 -42.86 1.57
C SER A 694 36.07 -41.50 1.46
N ASN A 695 36.62 -41.19 0.30
CA ASN A 695 37.24 -39.89 0.08
C ASN A 695 36.26 -38.73 0.26
N GLU A 696 34.99 -38.94 -0.11
CA GLU A 696 33.93 -37.94 -0.08
C GLU A 696 33.03 -38.04 1.17
N ILE A 697 33.13 -39.11 1.97
CA ILE A 697 32.33 -39.33 3.18
C ILE A 697 33.27 -39.63 4.35
N HIS A 698 33.43 -38.66 5.26
CA HIS A 698 34.35 -38.77 6.39
C HIS A 698 33.90 -37.86 7.54
N PRO A 699 33.97 -38.29 8.82
CA PRO A 699 33.38 -37.55 9.95
C PRO A 699 34.20 -36.34 10.41
N VAL A 700 33.54 -35.39 11.06
CA VAL A 700 34.15 -34.21 11.72
C VAL A 700 34.35 -34.45 13.22
N CYS A 701 35.34 -33.80 13.84
CA CYS A 701 35.56 -33.93 15.29
C CYS A 701 34.64 -33.03 16.11
N LEU A 702 34.26 -33.48 17.30
CA LEU A 702 33.62 -32.65 18.33
C LEU A 702 34.67 -32.01 19.26
N PRO A 703 34.52 -30.73 19.63
CA PRO A 703 35.52 -29.99 20.40
C PRO A 703 35.34 -30.17 21.90
N SER A 704 36.44 -30.26 22.66
CA SER A 704 36.40 -30.04 24.10
C SER A 704 36.26 -28.55 24.45
N LYS A 705 35.92 -28.21 25.70
CA LYS A 705 35.90 -26.80 26.16
C LYS A 705 37.23 -26.09 25.89
N GLN A 706 38.35 -26.77 26.12
CA GLN A 706 39.69 -26.22 25.88
C GLN A 706 39.96 -25.96 24.40
N VAL A 707 39.64 -26.91 23.52
CA VAL A 707 39.82 -26.76 22.07
C VAL A 707 38.94 -25.63 21.53
N ALA A 708 37.67 -25.58 21.95
CA ALA A 708 36.75 -24.51 21.57
C ALA A 708 37.28 -23.13 22.03
N ARG A 709 37.74 -23.01 23.28
CA ARG A 709 38.33 -21.77 23.81
C ARG A 709 39.52 -21.32 22.96
N THR A 710 40.49 -22.20 22.72
CA THR A 710 41.68 -21.85 21.92
C THR A 710 41.32 -21.41 20.50
N LEU A 711 40.39 -22.10 19.84
CA LEU A 711 40.02 -21.78 18.47
C LEU A 711 39.27 -20.45 18.36
N MET A 712 38.36 -20.17 19.29
CA MET A 712 37.51 -18.98 19.24
C MET A 712 38.21 -17.70 19.73
N THR A 713 39.25 -17.79 20.57
CA THR A 713 39.97 -16.61 21.08
C THR A 713 41.16 -16.16 20.23
N ASN A 714 41.72 -17.05 19.41
CA ASN A 714 42.97 -16.77 18.69
C ASN A 714 42.76 -16.04 17.35
N GLY A 715 41.57 -15.50 17.11
CA GLY A 715 41.26 -14.74 15.90
C GLY A 715 41.19 -15.56 14.61
N PHE A 716 41.13 -16.89 14.71
CA PHE A 716 40.87 -17.76 13.56
C PHE A 716 39.45 -17.56 13.05
N LYS A 717 39.28 -17.55 11.73
CA LYS A 717 37.94 -17.59 11.12
C LYS A 717 37.40 -19.03 11.16
N GLY A 718 36.09 -19.18 11.30
CA GLY A 718 35.44 -20.45 11.06
C GLY A 718 34.90 -20.55 9.65
N ARG A 719 34.61 -21.78 9.22
CA ARG A 719 34.07 -22.10 7.90
C ARG A 719 32.66 -22.64 8.03
N VAL A 720 31.75 -22.09 7.23
CA VAL A 720 30.41 -22.64 7.01
C VAL A 720 30.35 -23.22 5.61
N THR A 721 29.73 -24.39 5.47
CA THR A 721 29.53 -25.06 4.18
C THR A 721 28.07 -25.47 3.98
N GLY A 722 27.57 -25.31 2.76
CA GLY A 722 26.21 -25.72 2.44
C GLY A 722 25.73 -25.33 1.04
N TRP A 723 24.43 -25.52 0.82
CA TRP A 723 23.75 -25.21 -0.45
C TRP A 723 22.55 -24.30 -0.24
N GLY A 724 22.57 -23.51 0.84
CA GLY A 724 21.59 -22.48 1.12
C GLY A 724 21.59 -21.37 0.08
N ASN A 725 20.59 -20.50 0.16
CA ASN A 725 20.46 -19.37 -0.75
C ASN A 725 21.72 -18.49 -0.68
N LEU A 726 22.22 -18.05 -1.83
CA LEU A 726 23.38 -17.14 -1.86
C LEU A 726 23.06 -15.73 -1.35
N GLN A 727 21.77 -15.37 -1.38
CA GLN A 727 21.27 -14.05 -1.00
C GLN A 727 19.88 -14.19 -0.37
N GLU A 728 19.57 -13.27 0.53
CA GLU A 728 18.25 -13.15 1.15
C GLU A 728 17.16 -12.96 0.07
N THR A 729 16.19 -13.87 0.00
CA THR A 729 15.16 -13.86 -1.05
C THR A 729 13.75 -13.81 -0.47
N TRP A 730 12.96 -12.85 -0.95
CA TRP A 730 11.62 -12.51 -0.43
C TRP A 730 10.47 -12.94 -1.33
N ASN A 731 10.82 -13.51 -2.49
CA ASN A 731 9.86 -14.11 -3.39
C ASN A 731 9.89 -15.63 -3.18
N PRO A 732 8.78 -16.27 -2.76
CA PRO A 732 8.72 -17.72 -2.55
C PRO A 732 9.03 -18.52 -3.83
N ALA A 733 8.87 -17.93 -5.01
CA ALA A 733 9.19 -18.54 -6.30
C ALA A 733 10.68 -18.43 -6.70
N ALA A 734 11.45 -17.51 -6.08
CA ALA A 734 12.85 -17.25 -6.40
C ALA A 734 13.77 -17.90 -5.36
N ARG A 735 13.91 -19.23 -5.38
CA ARG A 735 14.96 -19.90 -4.60
C ARG A 735 16.23 -20.02 -5.45
N ASN A 736 17.17 -19.10 -5.24
CA ASN A 736 18.48 -19.14 -5.90
C ASN A 736 19.45 -20.06 -5.13
N LEU A 737 19.14 -21.35 -5.14
CA LEU A 737 19.99 -22.36 -4.51
C LEU A 737 21.18 -22.70 -5.42
N PRO A 738 22.43 -22.58 -4.95
CA PRO A 738 23.62 -22.94 -5.73
C PRO A 738 23.58 -24.42 -6.12
N THR A 739 24.11 -24.73 -7.31
CA THR A 739 24.16 -26.11 -7.80
C THR A 739 25.31 -26.91 -7.20
N VAL A 740 26.35 -26.23 -6.74
CA VAL A 740 27.58 -26.79 -6.16
C VAL A 740 27.70 -26.37 -4.70
N LEU A 741 28.34 -27.19 -3.87
CA LEU A 741 28.59 -26.88 -2.46
C LEU A 741 29.35 -25.56 -2.34
N GLN A 742 28.86 -24.66 -1.50
CA GLN A 742 29.53 -23.40 -1.21
C GLN A 742 30.26 -23.47 0.13
N GLN A 743 31.24 -22.59 0.29
CA GLN A 743 31.93 -22.34 1.54
C GLN A 743 32.08 -20.83 1.77
N ILE A 744 32.06 -20.42 3.03
CA ILE A 744 32.36 -19.06 3.47
C ILE A 744 33.15 -19.08 4.77
N HIS A 745 34.07 -18.13 4.93
CA HIS A 745 34.86 -17.98 6.15
C HIS A 745 34.34 -16.78 6.93
N LEU A 746 33.98 -16.98 8.19
CA LEU A 746 33.36 -15.96 9.03
C LEU A 746 34.20 -15.74 10.30
N PRO A 747 34.51 -14.49 10.66
CA PRO A 747 35.13 -14.19 11.94
C PRO A 747 34.11 -14.41 13.07
N ILE A 748 34.60 -14.85 14.23
CA ILE A 748 33.81 -14.91 15.45
C ILE A 748 33.56 -13.49 15.95
N VAL A 749 32.32 -13.20 16.32
CA VAL A 749 31.90 -11.90 16.85
C VAL A 749 31.92 -11.98 18.37
N ASP A 750 32.36 -10.89 19.01
CA ASP A 750 32.32 -10.76 20.46
C ASP A 750 30.89 -10.92 21.00
N GLN A 751 30.76 -11.59 22.14
CA GLN A 751 29.45 -11.96 22.68
C GLN A 751 28.59 -10.75 23.05
N GLU A 752 29.20 -9.65 23.51
CA GLU A 752 28.47 -8.44 23.89
C GLU A 752 27.98 -7.69 22.65
N ILE A 753 28.81 -7.62 21.60
CA ILE A 753 28.41 -7.08 20.29
C ILE A 753 27.26 -7.91 19.70
N CYS A 754 27.37 -9.24 19.78
CA CYS A 754 26.33 -10.18 19.35
C CYS A 754 25.00 -9.91 20.07
N ARG A 755 25.02 -9.75 21.41
CA ARG A 755 23.83 -9.43 22.22
C ARG A 755 23.22 -8.08 21.86
N GLN A 756 24.03 -7.05 21.64
CA GLN A 756 23.56 -5.71 21.27
C GLN A 756 23.01 -5.64 19.85
N SER A 757 23.41 -6.57 18.98
CA SER A 757 22.95 -6.62 17.59
C SER A 757 21.48 -7.00 17.44
N THR A 758 20.86 -7.61 18.46
CA THR A 758 19.50 -8.16 18.37
C THR A 758 18.66 -7.88 19.62
N SER A 759 17.34 -7.88 19.46
CA SER A 759 16.40 -7.85 20.60
C SER A 759 16.17 -9.24 21.20
N VAL A 760 16.59 -10.31 20.52
CA VAL A 760 16.45 -11.68 21.03
C VAL A 760 17.53 -11.97 22.06
N ARG A 761 17.16 -12.56 23.21
CA ARG A 761 18.12 -12.91 24.26
C ARG A 761 19.09 -13.99 23.80
N ILE A 762 20.34 -13.60 23.58
CA ILE A 762 21.45 -14.52 23.25
C ILE A 762 22.07 -15.09 24.52
N THR A 763 22.06 -16.42 24.63
CA THR A 763 22.64 -17.15 25.76
C THR A 763 24.11 -17.48 25.50
N ASP A 764 24.81 -17.91 26.54
CA ASP A 764 26.18 -18.44 26.46
C ASP A 764 26.30 -19.81 25.76
N ASN A 765 25.17 -20.39 25.30
CA ASN A 765 25.14 -21.59 24.45
C ASN A 765 25.06 -21.23 22.96
N MET A 766 25.07 -19.93 22.65
CA MET A 766 25.06 -19.39 21.30
C MET A 766 26.25 -18.46 21.10
N PHE A 767 26.71 -18.36 19.87
CA PHE A 767 27.66 -17.32 19.44
C PHE A 767 27.26 -16.76 18.09
N CYS A 768 27.76 -15.56 17.79
CA CYS A 768 27.63 -14.94 16.48
C CYS A 768 28.91 -15.13 15.67
N ALA A 769 28.76 -15.26 14.36
CA ALA A 769 29.88 -15.13 13.42
C ALA A 769 29.42 -14.34 12.20
N GLY A 770 30.27 -13.44 11.71
CA GLY A 770 29.94 -12.54 10.62
C GLY A 770 30.80 -11.29 10.61
N TYR A 771 30.84 -10.62 9.47
CA TYR A 771 31.64 -9.42 9.26
C TYR A 771 30.99 -8.19 9.88
N LYS A 772 31.82 -7.27 10.37
CA LYS A 772 31.33 -5.98 10.88
C LYS A 772 30.85 -5.08 9.73
N PRO A 773 29.90 -4.15 9.98
CA PRO A 773 29.37 -3.27 8.92
C PRO A 773 30.43 -2.40 8.24
N GLU A 774 31.51 -2.06 8.94
CA GLU A 774 32.59 -1.22 8.42
C GLU A 774 33.60 -2.00 7.55
N GLU A 775 33.51 -3.33 7.53
CA GLU A 775 34.41 -4.17 6.73
C GLU A 775 33.96 -4.24 5.27
N SER A 776 34.92 -4.21 4.35
CA SER A 776 34.65 -4.32 2.91
C SER A 776 34.20 -5.72 2.46
N GLN A 777 34.44 -6.74 3.30
CA GLN A 777 34.01 -8.11 3.09
C GLN A 777 32.58 -8.28 3.62
N ARG A 778 31.76 -9.05 2.89
CA ARG A 778 30.34 -9.27 3.19
C ARG A 778 29.96 -10.71 2.91
N GLY A 779 28.95 -11.20 3.61
CA GLY A 779 28.43 -12.57 3.47
C GLY A 779 28.05 -13.19 4.82
N ASP A 780 27.08 -14.10 4.77
CA ASP A 780 26.51 -14.77 5.95
C ASP A 780 25.95 -16.15 5.56
N ALA A 781 25.72 -17.01 6.55
CA ALA A 781 24.99 -18.26 6.35
C ALA A 781 23.51 -17.95 6.09
N CYS A 782 22.89 -18.67 5.15
CA CYS A 782 21.55 -18.35 4.68
C CYS A 782 20.56 -19.51 4.80
N GLU A 783 19.30 -19.22 4.49
CA GLU A 783 18.23 -20.22 4.36
C GLU A 783 18.67 -21.43 3.53
N GLY A 784 18.62 -22.62 4.13
CA GLY A 784 19.08 -23.88 3.55
C GLY A 784 20.45 -24.36 4.03
N ASP A 785 21.26 -23.50 4.64
CA ASP A 785 22.48 -23.88 5.38
C ASP A 785 22.20 -24.23 6.85
N SER A 786 21.02 -23.86 7.37
CA SER A 786 20.54 -24.20 8.70
C SER A 786 20.72 -25.69 9.01
N GLY A 787 21.17 -25.99 10.23
CA GLY A 787 21.57 -27.32 10.67
C GLY A 787 22.94 -27.77 10.18
N GLY A 788 23.58 -27.06 9.25
CA GLY A 788 24.91 -27.33 8.74
C GLY A 788 26.03 -27.03 9.74
N PRO A 789 27.27 -27.46 9.44
CA PRO A 789 28.38 -27.33 10.35
C PRO A 789 29.09 -25.97 10.25
N PHE A 790 29.42 -25.39 11.41
CA PHE A 790 30.43 -24.35 11.56
C PHE A 790 31.72 -25.00 12.06
N VAL A 791 32.74 -25.10 11.20
CA VAL A 791 33.98 -25.84 11.47
C VAL A 791 35.21 -24.94 11.56
N MET A 792 36.17 -25.34 12.38
CA MET A 792 37.46 -24.68 12.52
C MET A 792 38.57 -25.72 12.51
N LYS A 793 39.71 -25.40 11.90
CA LYS A 793 40.88 -26.28 11.89
C LYS A 793 41.76 -25.99 13.10
N TYR A 794 42.04 -27.00 13.91
CA TYR A 794 42.93 -26.88 15.06
C TYR A 794 44.38 -27.14 14.65
N PRO A 795 45.27 -26.12 14.65
CA PRO A 795 46.61 -26.27 14.10
C PRO A 795 47.48 -27.28 14.87
N ALA A 796 47.29 -27.40 16.19
CA ALA A 796 48.10 -28.29 17.03
C ALA A 796 47.89 -29.78 16.73
N GLU A 797 46.68 -30.16 16.28
CA GLU A 797 46.36 -31.55 15.93
C GLU A 797 46.21 -31.77 14.41
N ASN A 798 46.27 -30.70 13.62
CA ASN A 798 45.95 -30.70 12.18
C ASN A 798 44.60 -31.39 11.87
N ARG A 799 43.57 -31.10 12.69
CA ARG A 799 42.23 -31.70 12.61
C ARG A 799 41.14 -30.64 12.55
N TRP A 800 40.05 -30.98 11.86
CA TRP A 800 38.85 -30.16 11.78
C TRP A 800 37.84 -30.48 12.89
N TYR A 801 37.42 -29.44 13.58
CA TYR A 801 36.48 -29.48 14.69
C TYR A 801 35.21 -28.69 14.36
N GLN A 802 34.05 -29.25 14.63
CA GLN A 802 32.78 -28.55 14.51
C GLN A 802 32.52 -27.76 15.79
N ILE A 803 32.64 -26.44 15.73
CA ILE A 803 32.49 -25.55 16.89
C ILE A 803 31.04 -25.18 17.14
N GLY A 804 30.24 -25.14 16.07
CA GLY A 804 28.82 -24.88 16.18
C GLY A 804 27.97 -25.48 15.07
N ILE A 805 26.67 -25.30 15.23
CA ILE A 805 25.63 -25.63 14.25
C ILE A 805 25.02 -24.33 13.75
N VAL A 806 24.91 -24.18 12.44
CA VAL A 806 24.18 -23.05 11.81
C VAL A 806 22.73 -23.10 12.28
N SER A 807 22.26 -22.08 13.00
CA SER A 807 20.90 -22.07 13.56
C SER A 807 19.99 -21.14 12.78
N TRP A 808 19.87 -19.88 13.21
CA TRP A 808 19.00 -18.86 12.61
C TRP A 808 19.73 -17.51 12.49
N GLY A 809 19.09 -16.53 11.86
CA GLY A 809 19.60 -15.17 11.68
C GLY A 809 18.45 -14.18 11.51
N GLU A 810 18.64 -12.91 11.84
CA GLU A 810 17.68 -11.85 11.52
C GLU A 810 17.78 -11.42 10.04
N GLY A 811 17.91 -12.40 9.14
CA GLY A 811 18.25 -12.22 7.73
C GLY A 811 19.71 -12.53 7.41
N CYS A 812 20.05 -12.65 6.13
CA CYS A 812 21.42 -12.91 5.69
C CYS A 812 22.13 -11.64 5.25
N ASP A 813 23.38 -11.45 5.68
CA ASP A 813 24.30 -10.40 5.19
C ASP A 813 23.78 -8.96 5.36
N ARG A 814 23.08 -8.71 6.47
CA ARG A 814 22.52 -7.39 6.79
C ARG A 814 23.45 -6.56 7.64
N ASP A 815 23.45 -5.25 7.40
CA ASP A 815 24.23 -4.31 8.21
C ASP A 815 23.81 -4.40 9.69
N GLY A 816 24.79 -4.64 10.55
CA GLY A 816 24.63 -4.70 12.00
C GLY A 816 23.95 -5.96 12.51
N LYS A 817 23.77 -7.00 11.68
CA LYS A 817 23.25 -8.31 12.05
C LYS A 817 24.26 -9.40 11.73
N TYR A 818 24.17 -10.52 12.44
CA TYR A 818 25.10 -11.65 12.31
C TYR A 818 24.32 -12.97 12.26
N GLY A 819 24.93 -14.01 11.69
CA GLY A 819 24.43 -15.38 11.80
C GLY A 819 24.62 -15.90 13.24
N PHE A 820 23.60 -16.63 13.74
CA PHE A 820 23.66 -17.26 15.07
C PHE A 820 23.95 -18.75 14.96
N TYR A 821 24.80 -19.22 15.87
CA TYR A 821 25.29 -20.59 15.90
C TYR A 821 25.12 -21.18 17.30
N THR A 822 24.70 -22.45 17.37
CA THR A 822 24.63 -23.19 18.64
C THR A 822 25.99 -23.78 18.96
N HIS A 823 26.52 -23.55 20.17
CA HIS A 823 27.78 -24.12 20.63
C HIS A 823 27.71 -25.64 20.84
N LEU A 824 28.77 -26.36 20.44
CA LEU A 824 28.84 -27.82 20.63
C LEU A 824 29.64 -28.27 21.85
N PHE A 825 30.54 -27.46 22.41
CA PHE A 825 31.41 -27.91 23.51
C PHE A 825 30.64 -28.32 24.78
N ARG A 826 29.44 -27.77 24.98
CA ARG A 826 28.55 -28.12 26.11
C ARG A 826 27.66 -29.32 25.83
N MET A 827 27.46 -29.65 24.56
CA MET A 827 26.53 -30.68 24.12
C MET A 827 27.15 -32.08 24.15
N ASN A 828 28.49 -32.20 24.27
CA ASN A 828 29.19 -33.50 24.20
C ASN A 828 28.70 -34.53 25.23
N ARG A 829 28.39 -34.11 26.47
CA ARG A 829 27.92 -35.02 27.53
C ARG A 829 26.49 -35.49 27.25
N TRP A 830 25.60 -34.59 26.81
CA TRP A 830 24.29 -34.97 26.30
C TRP A 830 24.40 -35.96 25.12
N ILE A 831 25.21 -35.63 24.11
CA ILE A 831 25.46 -36.49 22.94
C ILE A 831 25.92 -37.88 23.41
N LYS A 832 26.87 -37.95 24.36
CA LYS A 832 27.35 -39.22 24.92
C LYS A 832 26.23 -40.03 25.58
N LYS A 833 25.41 -39.40 26.43
CA LYS A 833 24.28 -40.06 27.12
C LYS A 833 23.28 -40.64 26.13
N VAL A 834 22.99 -39.90 25.06
CA VAL A 834 22.09 -40.33 23.99
C VAL A 834 22.66 -41.54 23.25
N ILE A 835 23.93 -41.47 22.84
CA ILE A 835 24.61 -42.54 22.11
C ILE A 835 24.71 -43.81 22.94
N ASP A 836 25.15 -43.70 24.20
CA ASP A 836 25.31 -44.85 25.09
C ASP A 836 23.98 -45.61 25.27
N ARG A 837 22.85 -44.90 25.40
CA ARG A 837 21.51 -45.50 25.51
C ARG A 837 21.16 -46.39 24.31
N THR A 838 21.40 -45.91 23.09
CA THR A 838 21.01 -46.62 21.87
C THR A 838 21.84 -47.90 21.65
N GLY A 839 22.98 -48.07 22.34
CA GLY A 839 23.83 -49.26 22.26
C GLY A 839 23.42 -50.43 23.16
N ASP A 840 22.50 -50.21 24.11
CA ASP A 840 22.06 -51.22 25.11
C ASP A 840 20.79 -51.97 24.69
N ASP A 841 20.10 -51.56 23.62
CA ASP A 841 18.86 -52.18 23.12
C ASP A 841 19.05 -53.50 22.33
N ASP A 842 20.30 -53.94 22.11
CA ASP A 842 20.69 -55.13 21.34
C ASP A 842 21.06 -56.37 22.21
N GLU A 843 20.69 -56.40 23.51
CA GLU A 843 20.85 -57.57 24.40
C GLU A 843 19.57 -58.38 24.68
#